data_AF-A0A517YJK2-F1
#
_entry.id   AF-A0A517YJK2-F1
#
_cell.length_a   1.000
_cell.length_b   1.000
_cell.length_c   1.000
_cell.angle_alpha   90.00
_cell.angle_beta   90.00
_cell.angle_gamma   90.00
#
_symmetry.space_group_name_H-M   'P 1'
#
loop_
_entity.id
_entity.type
_entity.pdbx_description
1 polymer ?
#
loop_
_entity_poly.entity_id
_entity_poly.type
_entity_poly.pdbx_seq_one_letter_code
_entity_poly.pdbx_strand_id
1 'polypeptide(L)'
;MKAPKISLDTAKLQQILLLHVEKIVLGIVLLAVIWFVYQGASLTSLDNAKTPHDLINVSNEVTTEINNPAHAPVIVKIEGQDVVGHPVQLLVRQGQQPNDAGPYRPTIPLKTPDYPKASQRIDPRIFPALKVKVVPLHGPLAYLGRMGEIDPILATEVPAAGDDPQGRQPKVNKLAPKTKRPNNKRGGELLEGEMQEGIPAGFGEGEMGMNNRGLSVLPPEAKVGFHPSGEVAIREARAVVVLAAVPLEKQLEEFEAAFKDALDYDPARDIPRYILFHVERADVTDDPAQDPAQAKWESLSFPKALTEMYSWAPSPHEVVNPNAVDPAILTNRVPPFMQREIYEALVHPDIPAAQLPAAGPGNGMEGNLPGVEGAMPVAPKISEEDLTGAGGGAPLPGMTGVGGEGRMPFQQQGMQPGFRPNGFGEGGPGAGGPMMTLTKYKLLRFTDTTVQPSRKYRYRVKLLVEDPNNPWSKEVPPRWDPTRTVPYRRPSIQSMSPNVLNRVRAKEAGPNSNLAFLLESDPSEPSDIVELPELTRYFAGKATSPSGNPVRPGTPPVFTTQPFANLLTVMWDANKAVDVPGEKEVFRGSILNFDKDVEVIHPAKLLVHPIGKYSFRTDSIVVDFTGGNEIPSVEGRRSDPRVQEPCEMLVFDGQGNLKLLDEADDVEGFRRYLPPKPEAPKTTGPAVFGPDAAVPGDDLLNTPRQPRNRRANAAP
;
A
#
# COMPACT_ATOMS: atom_id res chain seq x y z
N MET A 1 -33.95 -80.21 46.35
CA MET A 1 -33.82 -79.49 47.63
C MET A 1 -33.83 -78.00 47.34
N LYS A 2 -34.55 -77.22 48.16
CA LYS A 2 -34.83 -75.78 47.96
C LYS A 2 -33.54 -74.94 48.01
N ALA A 3 -33.40 -73.98 47.10
CA ALA A 3 -32.34 -72.97 47.17
C ALA A 3 -32.52 -72.10 48.44
N PRO A 4 -31.46 -71.84 49.23
CA PRO A 4 -31.57 -70.98 50.39
C PRO A 4 -31.77 -69.52 49.95
N LYS A 5 -32.95 -68.97 50.24
CA LYS A 5 -33.20 -67.53 50.21
C LYS A 5 -32.44 -66.90 51.38
N ILE A 6 -31.23 -66.40 51.15
CA ILE A 6 -30.56 -65.50 52.07
C ILE A 6 -31.17 -64.12 51.85
N SER A 7 -32.15 -63.74 52.67
CA SER A 7 -32.64 -62.36 52.72
C SER A 7 -31.59 -61.52 53.46
N LEU A 8 -30.79 -60.77 52.71
CA LEU A 8 -29.89 -59.74 53.26
C LEU A 8 -30.76 -58.56 53.69
N ASP A 9 -31.27 -58.65 54.92
CA ASP A 9 -31.98 -57.58 55.59
C ASP A 9 -31.01 -56.41 55.82
N THR A 10 -31.28 -55.28 55.20
CA THR A 10 -30.41 -54.09 55.16
C THR A 10 -30.09 -53.59 56.58
N ALA A 11 -31.01 -53.76 57.53
CA ALA A 11 -30.80 -53.40 58.93
C ALA A 11 -29.77 -54.31 59.63
N LYS A 12 -29.77 -55.62 59.30
CA LYS A 12 -28.81 -56.59 59.89
C LYS A 12 -27.41 -56.45 59.29
N LEU A 13 -27.31 -56.13 58.00
CA LEU A 13 -26.03 -55.81 57.35
C LEU A 13 -25.41 -54.54 57.95
N GLN A 14 -26.23 -53.50 58.19
CA GLN A 14 -25.76 -52.29 58.84
C GLN A 14 -25.29 -52.55 60.27
N GLN A 15 -25.99 -53.38 61.04
CA GLN A 15 -25.58 -53.74 62.41
C GLN A 15 -24.27 -54.55 62.42
N ILE A 16 -24.08 -55.48 61.49
CA ILE A 16 -22.84 -56.26 61.36
C ILE A 16 -21.68 -55.35 60.93
N LEU A 17 -21.89 -54.46 59.95
CA LEU A 17 -20.90 -53.46 59.53
C LEU A 17 -20.51 -52.53 60.68
N LEU A 18 -21.47 -52.05 61.46
CA LEU A 18 -21.21 -51.10 62.55
C LEU A 18 -20.50 -51.77 63.73
N LEU A 19 -20.83 -53.03 64.05
CA LEU A 19 -20.15 -53.80 65.11
C LEU A 19 -18.77 -54.35 64.70
N HIS A 20 -18.46 -54.42 63.39
CA HIS A 20 -17.23 -55.01 62.88
C HIS A 20 -16.39 -54.05 62.02
N VAL A 21 -16.74 -52.76 61.96
CA VAL A 21 -16.01 -51.76 61.16
C VAL A 21 -14.53 -51.72 61.53
N GLU A 22 -14.20 -51.84 62.82
CA GLU A 22 -12.82 -51.88 63.29
C GLU A 22 -12.04 -53.07 62.70
N LYS A 23 -12.65 -54.27 62.70
CA LYS A 23 -12.02 -55.48 62.17
C LYS A 23 -11.87 -55.42 60.64
N ILE A 24 -12.81 -54.79 59.95
CA ILE A 24 -12.75 -54.57 58.51
C ILE A 24 -11.62 -53.59 58.17
N VAL A 25 -11.50 -52.49 58.91
CA VAL A 25 -10.40 -51.52 58.74
C VAL A 25 -9.05 -52.20 59.01
N LEU A 26 -8.94 -52.99 60.08
CA LEU A 26 -7.72 -53.75 60.39
C LEU A 26 -7.36 -54.72 59.25
N GLY A 27 -8.35 -55.44 58.70
CA GLY A 27 -8.15 -56.33 57.56
C GLY A 27 -7.67 -55.62 56.30
N ILE A 28 -8.21 -54.43 56.01
CA ILE A 28 -7.79 -53.60 54.87
C ILE A 28 -6.35 -53.11 55.06
N VAL A 29 -5.98 -52.66 56.26
CA VAL A 29 -4.61 -52.23 56.57
C VAL A 29 -3.63 -53.38 56.41
N LEU A 30 -4.00 -54.58 56.89
CA LEU A 30 -3.14 -55.75 56.79
C LEU A 30 -2.95 -56.20 55.32
N LEU A 31 -4.01 -56.14 54.51
CA LEU A 31 -3.92 -56.37 53.06
C LEU A 31 -3.04 -55.32 52.36
N ALA A 32 -3.14 -54.04 52.75
CA ALA A 32 -2.30 -52.99 52.19
C ALA A 32 -0.82 -53.20 52.53
N VAL A 33 -0.49 -53.63 53.75
CA VAL A 33 0.88 -53.96 54.15
C VAL A 33 1.42 -55.14 53.34
N ILE A 34 0.64 -56.22 53.18
CA ILE A 34 1.04 -57.37 52.35
C ILE A 34 1.27 -56.94 50.90
N TRP A 35 0.41 -56.06 50.37
CA TRP A 35 0.55 -55.53 49.02
C TRP A 35 1.81 -54.68 48.85
N PHE A 36 2.17 -53.84 49.83
CA PHE A 36 3.41 -53.08 49.80
C PHE A 36 4.66 -53.97 49.90
N VAL A 37 4.63 -55.01 50.71
CA VAL A 37 5.72 -56.00 50.78
C VAL A 37 5.86 -56.75 49.45
N TYR A 38 4.75 -57.13 48.82
CA TYR A 38 4.75 -57.75 47.50
C TYR A 38 5.32 -56.82 46.43
N GLN A 39 4.89 -55.55 46.41
CA GLN A 39 5.43 -54.54 45.50
C GLN A 39 6.94 -54.35 45.69
N GLY A 40 7.39 -54.20 46.94
CA GLY A 40 8.81 -54.07 47.27
C GLY A 40 9.64 -55.29 46.85
N ALA A 41 9.11 -56.50 47.02
CA ALA A 41 9.77 -57.73 46.56
C ALA A 41 9.74 -57.92 45.04
N SER A 42 8.78 -57.30 44.33
CA SER A 42 8.64 -57.36 42.88
C SER A 42 9.42 -56.29 42.12
N LEU A 43 10.00 -55.32 42.82
CA LEU A 43 10.95 -54.39 42.23
C LEU A 43 12.20 -55.18 41.84
N THR A 44 12.41 -55.37 40.54
CA THR A 44 13.65 -55.90 39.98
C THR A 44 14.81 -55.05 40.49
N SER A 45 15.64 -55.61 41.37
CA SER A 45 16.93 -55.04 41.73
C SER A 45 17.70 -54.71 40.46
N LEU A 46 18.43 -53.59 40.47
CA LEU A 46 19.24 -53.04 39.37
C LEU A 46 19.51 -54.07 38.26
N ASP A 47 19.01 -53.74 37.07
CA ASP A 47 19.26 -54.40 35.79
C ASP A 47 20.49 -55.31 35.85
N ASN A 48 20.30 -56.64 35.81
CA ASN A 48 21.36 -57.64 36.06
C ASN A 48 22.59 -57.48 35.14
N ALA A 49 22.49 -56.63 34.11
CA ALA A 49 23.56 -56.20 33.21
C ALA A 49 24.45 -55.07 33.76
N LYS A 50 24.16 -54.52 34.95
CA LYS A 50 24.94 -53.46 35.59
C LYS A 50 25.47 -53.94 36.93
N THR A 51 26.28 -54.99 36.88
CA THR A 51 27.01 -55.41 38.08
C THR A 51 28.05 -54.34 38.45
N PRO A 52 28.47 -54.23 39.72
CA PRO A 52 29.55 -53.32 40.10
C PRO A 52 30.83 -53.52 39.28
N HIS A 53 31.07 -54.75 38.83
CA HIS A 53 32.20 -55.05 37.94
C HIS A 53 32.04 -54.44 36.55
N ASP A 54 30.83 -54.46 35.98
CA ASP A 54 30.57 -53.83 34.67
C ASP A 54 30.77 -52.31 34.74
N LEU A 55 30.36 -51.68 35.85
CA LEU A 55 30.59 -50.25 36.06
C LEU A 55 32.07 -49.89 36.19
N ILE A 56 32.85 -50.75 36.86
CA ILE A 56 34.31 -50.59 36.94
C ILE A 56 34.95 -50.79 35.56
N ASN A 57 34.49 -51.78 34.79
CA ASN A 57 35.01 -52.04 33.44
C ASN A 57 34.71 -50.87 32.49
N VAL A 58 33.49 -50.34 32.51
CA VAL A 58 33.11 -49.15 31.73
C VAL A 58 33.91 -47.93 32.18
N SER A 59 34.12 -47.73 33.49
CA SER A 59 34.95 -46.63 34.00
C SER A 59 36.41 -46.75 33.52
N ASN A 60 36.96 -47.97 33.53
CA ASN A 60 38.32 -48.23 33.06
C ASN A 60 38.42 -48.07 31.54
N GLU A 61 37.43 -48.51 30.78
CA GLU A 61 37.37 -48.34 29.32
C GLU A 61 37.37 -46.85 28.95
N VAL A 62 36.50 -46.05 29.59
CA VAL A 62 36.48 -44.58 29.42
C VAL A 62 37.80 -43.94 29.85
N THR A 63 38.41 -44.40 30.94
CA THR A 63 39.73 -43.91 31.38
C THR A 63 40.83 -44.24 30.36
N THR A 64 40.73 -45.40 29.71
CA THR A 64 41.68 -45.85 28.69
C THR A 64 41.49 -45.06 27.39
N GLU A 65 40.25 -44.73 27.04
CA GLU A 65 39.93 -43.91 25.87
C GLU A 65 40.33 -42.44 26.06
N ILE A 66 40.13 -41.87 27.26
CA ILE A 66 40.61 -40.52 27.62
C ILE A 66 42.15 -40.45 27.59
N ASN A 67 42.82 -41.51 28.07
CA ASN A 67 44.29 -41.55 28.11
C ASN A 67 44.92 -42.04 26.82
N ASN A 68 44.14 -42.45 25.81
CA ASN A 68 44.66 -42.88 24.52
C ASN A 68 45.16 -41.66 23.74
N PRO A 69 46.49 -41.52 23.51
CA PRO A 69 47.06 -40.35 22.83
C PRO A 69 46.63 -40.22 21.36
N ALA A 70 46.02 -41.26 20.77
CA ALA A 70 45.45 -41.20 19.43
C ALA A 70 44.10 -40.44 19.35
N HIS A 71 43.41 -40.24 20.48
CA HIS A 71 42.16 -39.47 20.59
C HIS A 71 42.38 -38.05 21.13
N ALA A 72 43.61 -37.54 21.11
CA ALA A 72 43.88 -36.12 21.27
C ALA A 72 43.71 -35.44 19.91
N PRO A 73 42.52 -34.92 19.53
CA PRO A 73 42.41 -34.11 18.34
C PRO A 73 43.26 -32.87 18.56
N VAL A 74 44.29 -32.71 17.73
CA VAL A 74 44.74 -31.40 17.25
C VAL A 74 44.93 -30.39 18.39
N ILE A 75 45.88 -30.67 19.28
CA ILE A 75 46.61 -29.56 19.88
C ILE A 75 47.38 -28.95 18.72
N VAL A 76 46.77 -27.95 18.07
CA VAL A 76 47.49 -27.01 17.23
C VAL A 76 48.63 -26.52 18.11
N LYS A 77 49.87 -26.95 17.80
CA LYS A 77 51.04 -26.20 18.20
C LYS A 77 50.84 -24.81 17.60
N ILE A 78 50.32 -23.88 18.39
CA ILE A 78 50.42 -22.46 18.11
C ILE A 78 51.88 -22.14 18.37
N GLU A 79 52.74 -22.47 17.41
CA GLU A 79 54.06 -21.86 17.32
C GLU A 79 53.84 -20.38 17.03
N GLY A 80 54.21 -19.54 17.99
CA GLY A 80 54.50 -18.13 17.74
C GLY A 80 53.30 -17.18 17.71
N GLN A 81 52.54 -17.11 18.80
CA GLN A 81 52.01 -15.81 19.24
C GLN A 81 52.26 -15.67 20.72
N ASP A 82 53.21 -14.79 21.07
CA ASP A 82 53.37 -14.29 22.43
C ASP A 82 52.04 -13.70 22.89
N VAL A 83 51.31 -14.47 23.70
CA VAL A 83 50.15 -13.98 24.44
C VAL A 83 50.70 -13.10 25.56
N VAL A 84 51.03 -11.87 25.19
CA VAL A 84 51.42 -10.83 26.13
C VAL A 84 50.24 -10.58 27.06
N GLY A 85 50.41 -10.92 28.34
CA GLY A 85 49.70 -10.26 29.43
C GLY A 85 48.37 -10.84 29.90
N HIS A 86 48.12 -12.16 29.82
CA HIS A 86 47.05 -12.74 30.64
C HIS A 86 47.55 -12.93 32.09
N PRO A 87 46.98 -12.24 33.10
CA PRO A 87 47.38 -12.44 34.48
C PRO A 87 46.71 -13.72 35.00
N VAL A 88 47.21 -14.88 34.57
CA VAL A 88 46.74 -16.21 34.98
C VAL A 88 46.67 -16.31 36.51
N GLN A 89 47.59 -15.65 37.20
CA GLN A 89 47.66 -15.59 38.66
C GLN A 89 46.46 -14.86 39.30
N LEU A 90 45.89 -13.84 38.64
CA LEU A 90 44.69 -13.14 39.12
C LEU A 90 43.43 -13.99 38.93
N LEU A 91 43.31 -14.67 37.79
CA LEU A 91 42.18 -15.56 37.50
C LEU A 91 42.18 -16.81 38.39
N VAL A 92 43.36 -17.39 38.65
CA VAL A 92 43.50 -18.49 39.60
C VAL A 92 43.16 -18.04 41.02
N ARG A 93 43.58 -16.82 41.43
CA ARG A 93 43.18 -16.26 42.73
C ARG A 93 41.68 -16.00 42.84
N GLN A 94 41.04 -15.52 41.78
CA GLN A 94 39.58 -15.35 41.74
C GLN A 94 38.85 -16.69 41.78
N GLY A 95 39.32 -17.70 41.03
CA GLY A 95 38.72 -19.04 41.02
C GLY A 95 38.96 -19.84 42.30
N GLN A 96 39.97 -19.48 43.09
CA GLN A 96 40.21 -20.03 44.43
C GLN A 96 39.43 -19.34 45.54
N GLN A 97 38.74 -18.22 45.26
CA GLN A 97 37.84 -17.65 46.26
C GLN A 97 36.63 -18.57 46.42
N PRO A 98 36.29 -18.98 47.67
CA PRO A 98 35.07 -19.73 47.91
C PRO A 98 33.88 -18.92 47.40
N ASN A 99 33.11 -19.49 46.47
CA ASN A 99 31.84 -18.88 46.09
C ASN A 99 30.97 -18.77 47.34
N ASP A 100 30.36 -17.61 47.55
CA ASP A 100 29.42 -17.43 48.66
C ASP A 100 28.31 -18.48 48.53
N ALA A 101 28.18 -19.34 49.54
CA ALA A 101 27.18 -20.39 49.57
C ALA A 101 25.80 -19.86 50.00
N GLY A 102 25.72 -18.62 50.50
CA GLY A 102 24.50 -17.95 50.95
C GLY A 102 23.36 -17.94 49.92
N PRO A 103 23.60 -17.58 48.64
CA PRO A 103 22.58 -17.58 47.58
C PRO A 103 22.09 -18.98 47.18
N TYR A 104 22.85 -20.03 47.50
CA TYR A 104 22.59 -21.41 47.09
C TYR A 104 22.05 -22.28 48.23
N ARG A 105 21.87 -21.72 49.42
CA ARG A 105 21.23 -22.41 50.54
C ARG A 105 19.70 -22.36 50.36
N PRO A 106 19.02 -23.48 50.08
CA PRO A 106 17.57 -23.48 50.07
C PRO A 106 17.08 -23.10 51.46
N THR A 107 16.16 -22.13 51.54
CA THR A 107 15.63 -21.60 52.80
C THR A 107 14.91 -22.68 53.63
N ILE A 108 14.54 -23.80 53.01
CA ILE A 108 13.92 -24.97 53.63
C ILE A 108 14.56 -26.25 53.03
N PRO A 109 15.29 -27.08 53.80
CA PRO A 109 16.01 -28.26 53.29
C PRO A 109 15.15 -29.34 52.62
N LEU A 110 13.84 -29.37 52.92
CA LEU A 110 12.87 -30.34 52.37
C LEU A 110 11.98 -29.77 51.27
N LYS A 111 12.18 -28.51 50.87
CA LYS A 111 11.46 -27.88 49.76
C LYS A 111 12.51 -27.32 48.81
N THR A 112 13.09 -28.19 47.98
CA THR A 112 13.70 -27.70 46.75
C THR A 112 12.62 -26.90 46.02
N PRO A 113 12.91 -25.69 45.52
CA PRO A 113 11.98 -25.07 44.59
C PRO A 113 11.72 -26.09 43.50
N ASP A 114 10.47 -26.56 43.39
CA ASP A 114 10.00 -27.25 42.20
C ASP A 114 10.13 -26.19 41.10
N TYR A 115 11.30 -26.14 40.46
CA TYR A 115 11.37 -25.51 39.15
C TYR A 115 10.34 -26.29 38.33
N PRO A 116 9.26 -25.64 37.84
CA PRO A 116 8.32 -26.33 36.97
C PRO A 116 9.17 -27.01 35.92
N LYS A 117 9.01 -28.34 35.77
CA LYS A 117 9.82 -29.10 34.81
C LYS A 117 9.58 -28.47 33.45
N ALA A 118 10.52 -27.63 33.03
CA ALA A 118 10.39 -26.89 31.80
C ALA A 118 10.17 -27.92 30.69
N SER A 119 9.10 -27.73 29.94
CA SER A 119 8.75 -28.64 28.87
C SER A 119 9.83 -28.60 27.79
N GLN A 120 9.97 -29.68 27.02
CA GLN A 120 10.84 -29.62 25.86
C GLN A 120 10.19 -28.74 24.78
N ARG A 121 11.03 -28.00 24.05
CA ARG A 121 10.65 -27.16 22.92
C ARG A 121 10.01 -28.00 21.83
N ILE A 122 8.87 -27.53 21.35
CA ILE A 122 8.15 -28.07 20.20
C ILE A 122 8.22 -27.08 19.03
N ASP A 123 7.82 -27.51 17.84
CA ASP A 123 7.71 -26.59 16.71
C ASP A 123 6.36 -25.86 16.76
N PRO A 124 6.34 -24.53 16.62
CA PRO A 124 5.10 -23.79 16.54
C PRO A 124 4.42 -24.07 15.20
N ARG A 125 3.08 -24.10 15.19
CA ARG A 125 2.34 -24.15 13.93
C ARG A 125 2.47 -22.81 13.20
N ILE A 126 2.89 -22.85 11.93
CA ILE A 126 2.90 -21.64 11.09
C ILE A 126 1.57 -21.55 10.35
N PHE A 127 0.82 -20.47 10.59
CA PHE A 127 -0.48 -20.27 9.93
C PHE A 127 -0.29 -19.72 8.51
N PRO A 128 -1.10 -20.18 7.53
CA PRO A 128 -1.09 -19.61 6.20
C PRO A 128 -1.62 -18.17 6.19
N ALA A 129 -1.27 -17.41 5.16
CA ALA A 129 -1.93 -16.14 4.89
C ALA A 129 -3.41 -16.38 4.57
N LEU A 130 -4.27 -15.44 4.99
CA LEU A 130 -5.71 -15.55 4.87
C LEU A 130 -6.23 -14.58 3.82
N LYS A 131 -7.34 -14.95 3.18
CA LYS A 131 -8.17 -14.09 2.30
C LYS A 131 -7.33 -13.42 1.22
N VAL A 132 -6.76 -14.20 0.32
CA VAL A 132 -5.95 -13.65 -0.78
C VAL A 132 -6.85 -12.86 -1.73
N LYS A 133 -6.59 -11.56 -1.83
CA LYS A 133 -7.23 -10.63 -2.78
C LYS A 133 -6.24 -10.31 -3.89
N VAL A 134 -6.74 -10.20 -5.12
CA VAL A 134 -5.94 -9.82 -6.29
C VAL A 134 -6.55 -8.61 -6.98
N VAL A 135 -5.70 -7.68 -7.41
CA VAL A 135 -6.12 -6.44 -8.07
C VAL A 135 -5.36 -6.30 -9.39
N PRO A 136 -6.03 -6.44 -10.54
CA PRO A 136 -5.38 -6.28 -11.83
C PRO A 136 -5.25 -4.81 -12.20
N LEU A 137 -4.08 -4.42 -12.67
CA LEU A 137 -3.74 -3.06 -13.10
C LEU A 137 -3.09 -3.11 -14.48
N HIS A 138 -3.53 -2.22 -15.36
CA HIS A 138 -2.91 -1.99 -16.65
C HIS A 138 -2.97 -0.50 -16.96
N GLY A 139 -1.86 0.10 -17.37
CA GLY A 139 -1.81 1.53 -17.65
C GLY A 139 -0.39 2.10 -17.59
N PRO A 140 -0.28 3.43 -17.47
CA PRO A 140 1.01 4.10 -17.42
C PRO A 140 1.64 3.96 -16.05
N LEU A 141 2.81 3.34 -15.99
CA LEU A 141 3.59 3.15 -14.77
C LEU A 141 4.77 4.12 -14.75
N ALA A 142 4.98 4.78 -13.62
CA ALA A 142 6.10 5.70 -13.44
C ALA A 142 7.39 4.96 -13.07
N TYR A 143 8.44 5.17 -13.84
CA TYR A 143 9.79 4.67 -13.60
C TYR A 143 10.76 5.78 -13.22
N LEU A 144 11.82 5.44 -12.49
CA LEU A 144 12.94 6.36 -12.30
C LEU A 144 13.54 6.69 -13.68
N GLY A 145 13.49 7.97 -14.05
CA GLY A 145 13.98 8.43 -15.34
C GLY A 145 15.45 8.07 -15.53
N ARG A 146 15.77 7.40 -16.63
CA ARG A 146 17.17 7.26 -17.06
C ARG A 146 17.56 8.49 -17.85
N MET A 147 18.79 8.96 -17.68
CA MET A 147 19.31 10.12 -18.40
C MET A 147 19.13 9.91 -19.93
N GLY A 148 18.41 10.81 -20.60
CA GLY A 148 18.16 10.74 -22.05
C GLY A 148 16.94 9.92 -22.49
N GLU A 149 16.13 9.40 -21.57
CA GLU A 149 14.84 8.77 -21.92
C GLU A 149 13.83 9.84 -22.33
N ILE A 150 13.38 9.78 -23.58
CA ILE A 150 12.44 10.75 -24.16
C ILE A 150 11.02 10.33 -23.79
N ASP A 151 10.21 11.28 -23.32
CA ASP A 151 8.79 11.06 -23.07
C ASP A 151 8.08 10.57 -24.35
N PRO A 152 7.46 9.40 -24.35
CA PRO A 152 6.84 8.83 -25.55
C PRO A 152 5.77 9.72 -26.18
N ILE A 153 5.08 10.53 -25.38
CA ILE A 153 4.04 11.44 -25.87
C ILE A 153 4.69 12.61 -26.64
N LEU A 154 5.80 13.14 -26.11
CA LEU A 154 6.50 14.31 -26.65
C LEU A 154 7.46 13.96 -27.80
N ALA A 155 7.91 12.70 -27.88
CA ALA A 155 8.82 12.23 -28.92
C ALA A 155 8.27 12.45 -30.34
N THR A 156 6.95 12.45 -30.50
CA THR A 156 6.26 12.65 -31.79
C THR A 156 6.34 14.07 -32.34
N GLU A 157 6.78 15.06 -31.54
CA GLU A 157 6.93 16.45 -31.98
C GLU A 157 8.25 16.72 -32.73
N VAL A 158 9.17 15.76 -32.82
CA VAL A 158 10.33 15.89 -33.70
C VAL A 158 9.87 15.55 -35.11
N PRO A 159 9.62 16.52 -36.01
CA PRO A 159 9.45 16.17 -37.41
C PRO A 159 10.73 15.46 -37.82
N ALA A 160 10.59 14.31 -38.48
CA ALA A 160 11.71 13.69 -39.16
C ALA A 160 12.38 14.79 -39.99
N ALA A 161 13.54 15.27 -39.52
CA ALA A 161 14.42 16.07 -40.33
C ALA A 161 14.81 15.13 -41.45
N GLY A 162 14.11 15.26 -42.58
CA GLY A 162 14.40 14.50 -43.77
C GLY A 162 15.84 14.77 -44.13
N ASP A 163 16.68 13.78 -43.95
CA ASP A 163 17.91 13.65 -44.72
C ASP A 163 17.47 13.54 -46.19
N ASP A 164 17.39 14.69 -46.84
CA ASP A 164 17.27 14.82 -48.28
C ASP A 164 18.71 15.01 -48.80
N PRO A 165 19.40 13.96 -49.30
CA PRO A 165 20.82 14.04 -49.64
C PRO A 165 21.06 14.68 -51.00
N GLN A 166 20.29 15.70 -51.39
CA GLN A 166 20.55 16.48 -52.59
C GLN A 166 20.25 17.96 -52.36
N GLY A 167 21.32 18.72 -52.11
CA GLY A 167 21.31 20.16 -52.00
C GLY A 167 20.66 20.83 -53.21
N ARG A 168 19.44 21.32 -53.03
CA ARG A 168 18.86 22.41 -53.81
C ARG A 168 18.26 23.42 -52.86
N GLN A 169 18.97 24.54 -52.71
CA GLN A 169 18.47 25.69 -51.95
C GLN A 169 17.18 26.22 -52.59
N PRO A 170 16.09 26.42 -51.83
CA PRO A 170 14.91 27.09 -52.35
C PRO A 170 15.17 28.59 -52.50
N LYS A 171 14.94 29.11 -53.72
CA LYS A 171 14.99 30.54 -54.03
C LYS A 171 13.92 31.30 -53.25
N VAL A 172 14.36 32.26 -52.43
CA VAL A 172 13.51 33.21 -51.72
C VAL A 172 12.87 34.18 -52.73
N ASN A 173 11.56 34.04 -52.97
CA ASN A 173 10.77 35.06 -53.64
C ASN A 173 10.42 36.16 -52.63
N LYS A 174 11.04 37.33 -52.80
CA LYS A 174 10.71 38.57 -52.08
C LYS A 174 9.32 39.06 -52.50
N LEU A 175 8.35 39.00 -51.59
CA LEU A 175 7.08 39.71 -51.71
C LEU A 175 7.26 41.16 -51.23
N ALA A 176 6.79 42.09 -52.07
CA ALA A 176 6.95 43.53 -51.93
C ALA A 176 6.09 44.13 -50.79
N PRO A 177 6.55 45.22 -50.15
CA PRO A 177 5.80 45.92 -49.10
C PRO A 177 4.69 46.81 -49.68
N LYS A 178 3.49 46.74 -49.11
CA LYS A 178 2.34 47.60 -49.44
C LYS A 178 2.53 49.01 -48.89
N THR A 179 2.39 49.98 -49.78
CA THR A 179 2.37 51.43 -49.59
C THR A 179 1.22 51.92 -48.71
N LYS A 180 1.52 52.73 -47.67
CA LYS A 180 0.55 53.62 -47.01
C LYS A 180 0.50 54.97 -47.74
N ARG A 181 -0.72 55.47 -47.96
CA ARG A 181 -1.02 56.78 -48.55
C ARG A 181 -0.70 57.92 -47.57
N PRO A 182 -0.23 59.09 -48.03
CA PRO A 182 -0.01 60.27 -47.20
C PRO A 182 -1.25 61.19 -47.21
N ASN A 183 -1.45 61.94 -46.13
CA ASN A 183 -2.26 63.15 -46.20
C ASN A 183 -1.60 64.30 -45.43
N ASN A 184 -1.57 65.45 -46.10
CA ASN A 184 -0.90 66.70 -45.77
C ASN A 184 -1.61 67.51 -44.67
N LYS A 185 -0.81 68.29 -43.92
CA LYS A 185 -0.87 69.78 -43.71
C LYS A 185 -0.15 70.11 -42.39
N ARG A 186 0.94 70.88 -42.30
CA ARG A 186 1.31 72.25 -42.77
C ARG A 186 1.00 73.33 -41.71
N GLY A 187 2.07 74.01 -41.26
CA GLY A 187 2.10 75.32 -40.58
C GLY A 187 2.24 75.23 -39.06
N GLY A 188 3.12 75.96 -38.35
CA GLY A 188 4.03 77.06 -38.70
C GLY A 188 4.78 77.54 -37.43
N GLU A 189 5.92 78.18 -37.66
CA GLU A 189 6.67 79.19 -36.88
C GLU A 189 6.64 79.29 -35.33
N LEU A 190 7.87 79.35 -34.79
CA LEU A 190 8.44 80.28 -33.78
C LEU A 190 7.74 80.42 -32.41
N LEU A 191 8.45 80.03 -31.33
CA LEU A 191 8.95 80.99 -30.32
C LEU A 191 9.84 80.31 -29.27
N GLU A 192 10.91 81.01 -28.91
CA GLU A 192 11.78 80.81 -27.74
C GLU A 192 10.98 80.88 -26.42
N GLY A 193 11.44 80.15 -25.40
CA GLY A 193 10.92 80.29 -24.04
C GLY A 193 11.36 79.19 -23.09
N GLU A 194 12.33 79.55 -22.26
CA GLU A 194 12.90 78.89 -21.09
C GLU A 194 12.01 78.00 -20.18
N MET A 195 12.72 77.11 -19.46
CA MET A 195 12.46 76.57 -18.12
C MET A 195 11.21 75.69 -17.92
N GLN A 196 11.44 74.43 -17.53
CA GLN A 196 11.38 73.99 -16.14
C GLN A 196 11.30 72.46 -16.07
N GLU A 197 12.10 71.89 -15.16
CA GLU A 197 12.19 70.46 -14.85
C GLU A 197 10.82 69.82 -14.61
N GLY A 198 10.51 68.80 -15.42
CA GLY A 198 9.33 67.96 -15.30
C GLY A 198 9.64 66.58 -15.88
N ILE A 199 9.70 65.61 -15.00
CA ILE A 199 9.98 64.18 -15.21
C ILE A 199 9.16 63.63 -16.39
N PRO A 200 9.76 62.97 -17.41
CA PRO A 200 9.00 62.42 -18.52
C PRO A 200 8.37 61.08 -18.15
N ALA A 201 7.09 60.99 -18.51
CA ALA A 201 6.21 59.85 -18.48
C ALA A 201 6.66 58.69 -19.39
N GLY A 202 6.06 57.52 -19.17
CA GLY A 202 5.68 56.63 -20.26
C GLY A 202 6.63 55.46 -20.55
N PHE A 203 6.56 54.42 -19.72
CA PHE A 203 6.69 53.04 -20.19
C PHE A 203 5.26 52.46 -20.10
N GLY A 204 4.50 52.34 -21.18
CA GLY A 204 4.86 51.51 -22.32
C GLY A 204 4.34 50.11 -22.01
N GLU A 205 3.02 49.92 -22.16
CA GLU A 205 2.35 48.62 -22.17
C GLU A 205 2.96 47.75 -23.29
N GLY A 206 4.10 47.14 -22.98
CA GLY A 206 4.66 46.03 -23.73
C GLY A 206 3.87 44.79 -23.39
N GLU A 207 2.80 44.57 -24.15
CA GLU A 207 2.59 43.37 -24.96
C GLU A 207 3.37 42.11 -24.53
N MET A 208 3.22 41.68 -23.28
CA MET A 208 3.53 40.32 -22.86
C MET A 208 2.36 39.46 -23.32
N GLY A 209 2.45 39.01 -24.58
CA GLY A 209 1.66 37.92 -25.12
C GLY A 209 1.94 36.63 -24.35
N MET A 210 1.43 36.55 -23.12
CA MET A 210 1.19 35.27 -22.47
C MET A 210 0.07 34.61 -23.26
N ASN A 211 0.44 33.62 -24.07
CA ASN A 211 -0.44 32.54 -24.46
C ASN A 211 -0.84 31.77 -23.18
N ASN A 212 -1.67 32.40 -22.36
CA ASN A 212 -2.51 31.77 -21.36
C ASN A 212 -3.59 31.00 -22.14
N ARG A 213 -3.19 29.96 -22.89
CA ARG A 213 -4.07 28.81 -23.06
C ARG A 213 -4.27 28.33 -21.64
N GLY A 214 -5.43 28.69 -21.09
CA GLY A 214 -5.72 28.58 -19.68
C GLY A 214 -5.30 27.23 -19.15
N LEU A 215 -4.82 27.19 -17.91
CA LEU A 215 -4.88 25.96 -17.13
C LEU A 215 -6.34 25.50 -17.17
N SER A 216 -6.68 24.67 -18.16
CA SER A 216 -7.93 23.95 -18.20
C SER A 216 -7.90 23.11 -16.94
N VAL A 217 -8.69 23.52 -15.94
CA VAL A 217 -8.75 22.85 -14.66
C VAL A 217 -9.27 21.45 -14.94
N LEU A 218 -8.35 20.49 -15.00
CA LEU A 218 -8.72 19.10 -15.22
C LEU A 218 -9.65 18.64 -14.10
N PRO A 219 -10.70 17.87 -14.45
CA PRO A 219 -11.61 17.32 -13.46
C PRO A 219 -10.85 16.38 -12.50
N PRO A 220 -11.31 16.24 -11.24
CA PRO A 220 -10.67 15.37 -10.27
C PRO A 220 -10.59 13.91 -10.75
N GLU A 221 -11.58 13.45 -11.52
CA GLU A 221 -11.63 12.11 -12.10
C GLU A 221 -10.47 11.83 -13.08
N ALA A 222 -9.88 12.86 -13.69
CA ALA A 222 -8.70 12.74 -14.55
C ALA A 222 -7.37 12.70 -13.76
N LYS A 223 -7.40 13.05 -12.46
CA LYS A 223 -6.24 13.14 -11.56
C LYS A 223 -6.22 11.99 -10.56
N VAL A 224 -6.56 10.79 -11.02
CA VAL A 224 -6.60 9.59 -10.18
C VAL A 224 -5.26 8.83 -10.25
N GLY A 225 -4.87 8.19 -9.16
CA GLY A 225 -3.63 7.40 -9.08
C GLY A 225 -2.41 8.17 -8.60
N PHE A 226 -1.23 7.69 -8.99
CA PHE A 226 0.05 8.28 -8.61
C PHE A 226 0.33 9.58 -9.37
N HIS A 227 0.88 10.58 -8.66
CA HIS A 227 1.28 11.86 -9.23
C HIS A 227 2.77 12.09 -8.95
N PRO A 228 3.63 12.00 -9.96
CA PRO A 228 5.06 12.22 -9.76
C PRO A 228 5.33 13.70 -9.44
N SER A 229 6.16 13.96 -8.44
CA SER A 229 6.60 15.32 -8.08
C SER A 229 7.80 15.82 -8.91
N GLY A 230 8.32 15.01 -9.83
CA GLY A 230 9.48 15.30 -10.65
C GLY A 230 9.45 14.56 -11.98
N GLU A 231 10.53 14.66 -12.76
CA GLU A 231 10.63 13.96 -14.04
C GLU A 231 10.69 12.44 -13.83
N VAL A 232 9.77 11.73 -14.48
CA VAL A 232 9.68 10.27 -14.46
C VAL A 232 9.60 9.76 -15.89
N ALA A 233 10.13 8.56 -16.11
CA ALA A 233 9.89 7.84 -17.35
C ALA A 233 8.51 7.17 -17.28
N ILE A 234 7.77 7.22 -18.38
CA ILE A 234 6.43 6.63 -18.49
C ILE A 234 6.54 5.40 -19.39
N ARG A 235 6.08 4.25 -18.89
CA ARG A 235 6.03 3.01 -19.68
C ARG A 235 4.69 2.32 -19.47
N GLU A 236 4.27 1.56 -20.47
CA GLU A 236 3.19 0.61 -20.27
C GLU A 236 3.63 -0.44 -19.25
N ALA A 237 2.78 -0.72 -18.27
CA ALA A 237 2.92 -1.91 -17.44
C ALA A 237 1.58 -2.63 -17.28
N ARG A 238 1.70 -3.94 -17.07
CA ARG A 238 0.61 -4.84 -16.71
C ARG A 238 1.01 -5.49 -15.40
N ALA A 239 0.12 -5.46 -14.42
CA ALA A 239 0.42 -5.98 -13.11
C ALA A 239 -0.81 -6.61 -12.47
N VAL A 240 -0.59 -7.63 -11.65
CA VAL A 240 -1.56 -8.07 -10.65
C VAL A 240 -0.94 -7.85 -9.28
N VAL A 241 -1.60 -7.05 -8.44
CA VAL A 241 -1.22 -6.84 -7.06
C VAL A 241 -1.93 -7.89 -6.20
N VAL A 242 -1.15 -8.76 -5.57
CA VAL A 242 -1.61 -9.79 -4.64
C VAL A 242 -1.53 -9.25 -3.23
N LEU A 243 -2.66 -9.25 -2.53
CA LEU A 243 -2.82 -8.80 -1.15
C LEU A 243 -3.27 -9.99 -0.29
N ALA A 244 -2.75 -10.12 0.93
CA ALA A 244 -3.22 -11.12 1.88
C ALA A 244 -3.08 -10.64 3.33
N ALA A 245 -3.93 -11.18 4.21
CA ALA A 245 -3.90 -10.91 5.64
C ALA A 245 -3.06 -11.97 6.38
N VAL A 246 -1.93 -11.56 6.96
CA VAL A 246 -1.05 -12.43 7.74
C VAL A 246 -1.50 -12.40 9.21
N PRO A 247 -1.92 -13.53 9.82
CA PRO A 247 -2.54 -13.57 11.15
C PRO A 247 -1.51 -13.44 12.30
N LEU A 248 -0.94 -12.25 12.48
CA LEU A 248 0.15 -11.99 13.42
C LEU A 248 -0.24 -12.31 14.89
N GLU A 249 -1.40 -11.86 15.35
CA GLU A 249 -1.84 -12.09 16.74
C GLU A 249 -1.96 -13.59 17.04
N LYS A 250 -2.65 -14.33 16.16
CA LYS A 250 -2.77 -15.80 16.27
C LYS A 250 -1.41 -16.49 16.20
N GLN A 251 -0.49 -15.98 15.38
CA GLN A 251 0.85 -16.53 15.25
C GLN A 251 1.68 -16.30 16.53
N LEU A 252 1.51 -15.14 17.19
CA LEU A 252 2.15 -14.83 18.46
C LEU A 252 1.62 -15.72 19.59
N GLU A 253 0.30 -15.92 19.67
CA GLU A 253 -0.33 -16.82 20.65
C GLU A 253 0.22 -18.26 20.53
N GLU A 254 0.38 -18.75 19.30
CA GLU A 254 0.94 -20.08 19.03
C GLU A 254 2.42 -20.18 19.41
N PHE A 255 3.21 -19.13 19.15
CA PHE A 255 4.61 -19.10 19.57
C PHE A 255 4.73 -19.03 21.10
N GLU A 256 3.91 -18.23 21.76
CA GLU A 256 3.85 -18.16 23.21
C GLU A 256 3.47 -19.52 23.80
N ALA A 257 2.45 -20.18 23.25
CA ALA A 257 2.04 -21.52 23.67
C ALA A 257 3.14 -22.57 23.47
N ALA A 258 3.93 -22.48 22.40
CA ALA A 258 4.99 -23.42 22.10
C ALA A 258 6.25 -23.25 22.97
N PHE A 259 6.55 -22.02 23.41
CA PHE A 259 7.87 -21.70 23.98
C PHE A 259 7.87 -21.13 25.40
N LYS A 260 6.79 -20.50 25.88
CA LYS A 260 6.78 -19.79 27.17
C LYS A 260 7.20 -20.65 28.36
N ASP A 261 6.75 -21.90 28.38
CA ASP A 261 7.05 -22.87 29.44
C ASP A 261 8.14 -23.88 29.03
N ALA A 262 8.85 -23.61 27.92
CA ALA A 262 9.87 -24.49 27.39
C ALA A 262 11.25 -24.22 28.01
N LEU A 263 12.09 -25.27 28.06
CA LEU A 263 13.49 -25.11 28.45
C LEU A 263 14.17 -24.14 27.49
N ASP A 264 15.04 -23.27 28.02
CA ASP A 264 15.83 -22.33 27.22
C ASP A 264 14.96 -21.31 26.45
N TYR A 265 13.81 -20.91 27.02
CA TYR A 265 12.97 -19.83 26.49
C TYR A 265 13.74 -18.52 26.40
N ASP A 266 13.67 -17.88 25.24
CA ASP A 266 14.26 -16.57 25.01
C ASP A 266 13.20 -15.66 24.36
N PRO A 267 12.66 -14.66 25.07
CA PRO A 267 11.62 -13.78 24.55
C PRO A 267 12.06 -12.95 23.34
N ALA A 268 13.37 -12.79 23.11
CA ALA A 268 13.88 -12.13 21.92
C ALA A 268 13.93 -13.06 20.71
N ARG A 269 14.15 -14.36 20.89
CA ARG A 269 14.21 -15.35 19.79
C ARG A 269 12.86 -15.99 19.50
N ASP A 270 12.07 -16.24 20.54
CA ASP A 270 10.87 -17.08 20.51
C ASP A 270 9.62 -16.27 20.13
N ILE A 271 9.77 -15.42 19.10
CA ILE A 271 8.71 -14.62 18.49
C ILE A 271 8.68 -14.88 16.97
N PRO A 272 7.52 -14.77 16.31
CA PRO A 272 7.44 -15.00 14.87
C PRO A 272 8.18 -13.90 14.10
N ARG A 273 9.15 -14.32 13.29
CA ARG A 273 9.86 -13.45 12.34
C ARG A 273 9.65 -13.91 10.93
N TYR A 274 8.89 -13.14 10.17
CA TYR A 274 8.75 -13.38 8.74
C TYR A 274 10.05 -13.00 8.04
N ILE A 275 10.59 -13.91 7.24
CA ILE A 275 11.85 -13.72 6.50
C ILE A 275 11.57 -13.56 5.00
N LEU A 276 10.58 -14.28 4.49
CA LEU A 276 10.19 -14.24 3.08
C LEU A 276 8.76 -14.73 2.92
N PHE A 277 8.24 -14.62 1.71
CA PHE A 277 7.05 -15.33 1.28
C PHE A 277 7.24 -15.85 -0.15
N HIS A 278 6.51 -16.91 -0.49
CA HIS A 278 6.40 -17.39 -1.86
C HIS A 278 5.02 -17.11 -2.40
N VAL A 279 4.95 -16.56 -3.60
CA VAL A 279 3.71 -16.41 -4.36
C VAL A 279 3.73 -17.40 -5.49
N GLU A 280 2.67 -18.20 -5.57
CA GLU A 280 2.46 -19.15 -6.65
C GLU A 280 1.30 -18.70 -7.50
N ARG A 281 1.44 -18.83 -8.83
CA ARG A 281 0.43 -18.48 -9.83
C ARG A 281 0.03 -19.72 -10.61
N ALA A 282 -1.26 -19.90 -10.85
CA ALA A 282 -1.79 -20.87 -11.78
C ALA A 282 -2.45 -20.14 -12.95
N ASP A 283 -2.15 -20.58 -14.19
CA ASP A 283 -2.88 -20.17 -15.39
C ASP A 283 -4.08 -21.11 -15.56
N VAL A 284 -5.28 -20.53 -15.49
CA VAL A 284 -6.58 -21.23 -15.58
C VAL A 284 -7.37 -20.74 -16.80
N THR A 285 -6.68 -20.25 -17.83
CA THR A 285 -7.33 -19.70 -19.03
C THR A 285 -8.21 -20.73 -19.74
N ASP A 286 -7.71 -21.96 -19.89
CA ASP A 286 -8.39 -23.03 -20.65
C ASP A 286 -9.53 -23.68 -19.86
N ASP A 287 -9.39 -23.77 -18.53
CA ASP A 287 -10.43 -24.29 -17.62
C ASP A 287 -10.55 -23.43 -16.36
N PRO A 288 -11.34 -22.34 -16.41
CA PRO A 288 -11.60 -21.48 -15.25
C PRO A 288 -12.31 -22.22 -14.10
N ALA A 289 -13.03 -23.31 -14.40
CA ALA A 289 -13.77 -24.09 -13.41
C ALA A 289 -12.91 -25.17 -12.73
N GLN A 290 -11.63 -25.31 -13.13
CA GLN A 290 -10.71 -26.29 -12.58
C GLN A 290 -10.63 -26.19 -11.04
N ASP A 291 -10.65 -27.35 -10.38
CA ASP A 291 -10.37 -27.45 -8.95
C ASP A 291 -8.95 -26.90 -8.65
N PRO A 292 -8.81 -25.87 -7.79
CA PRO A 292 -7.51 -25.31 -7.44
C PRO A 292 -6.48 -26.33 -6.94
N ALA A 293 -6.92 -27.45 -6.35
CA ALA A 293 -6.03 -28.52 -5.88
C ALA A 293 -5.33 -29.26 -7.03
N GLN A 294 -5.93 -29.27 -8.23
CA GLN A 294 -5.42 -29.94 -9.43
C GLN A 294 -4.70 -28.98 -10.38
N ALA A 295 -4.80 -27.67 -10.14
CA ALA A 295 -4.16 -26.66 -10.96
C ALA A 295 -2.63 -26.76 -10.93
N LYS A 296 -1.99 -26.43 -12.05
CA LYS A 296 -0.53 -26.38 -12.14
C LYS A 296 -0.04 -25.04 -11.57
N TRP A 297 0.56 -25.09 -10.39
CA TRP A 297 1.09 -23.91 -9.70
C TRP A 297 2.56 -23.66 -10.04
N GLU A 298 2.88 -22.44 -10.44
CA GLU A 298 4.24 -21.99 -10.73
C GLU A 298 4.67 -20.92 -9.72
N SER A 299 5.84 -21.11 -9.11
CA SER A 299 6.39 -20.15 -8.14
C SER A 299 6.96 -18.93 -8.85
N LEU A 300 6.52 -17.74 -8.42
CA LEU A 300 7.00 -16.47 -8.97
C LEU A 300 8.35 -16.10 -8.37
N SER A 301 9.22 -15.57 -9.23
CA SER A 301 10.58 -15.21 -8.85
C SER A 301 10.61 -13.89 -8.06
N PHE A 302 10.69 -13.98 -6.74
CA PHE A 302 10.81 -12.83 -5.84
C PHE A 302 11.96 -11.85 -6.19
N PRO A 303 13.20 -12.29 -6.52
CA PRO A 303 14.29 -11.36 -6.88
C PRO A 303 14.00 -10.50 -8.12
N LYS A 304 13.35 -11.09 -9.13
CA LYS A 304 12.92 -10.39 -10.35
C LYS A 304 11.85 -9.34 -10.02
N ALA A 305 10.86 -9.70 -9.20
CA ALA A 305 9.82 -8.77 -8.77
C ALA A 305 10.39 -7.60 -7.96
N LEU A 306 11.37 -7.85 -7.07
CA LEU A 306 12.06 -6.79 -6.35
C LEU A 306 12.88 -5.88 -7.28
N THR A 307 13.64 -6.46 -8.23
CA THR A 307 14.42 -5.67 -9.19
C THR A 307 13.53 -4.77 -10.02
N GLU A 308 12.39 -5.28 -10.47
CA GLU A 308 11.36 -4.49 -11.14
C GLU A 308 10.84 -3.37 -10.23
N MET A 309 10.45 -3.69 -9.00
CA MET A 309 9.96 -2.72 -8.02
C MET A 309 10.95 -1.58 -7.73
N TYR A 310 12.24 -1.86 -7.64
CA TYR A 310 13.28 -0.85 -7.39
C TYR A 310 13.56 0.06 -8.60
N SER A 311 13.08 -0.31 -9.79
CA SER A 311 13.19 0.54 -10.98
C SER A 311 12.08 1.59 -11.09
N TRP A 312 11.00 1.43 -10.31
CA TRP A 312 9.87 2.34 -10.30
C TRP A 312 10.22 3.67 -9.64
N ALA A 313 9.48 4.72 -10.02
CA ALA A 313 9.48 5.99 -9.31
C ALA A 313 9.10 5.80 -7.82
N PRO A 314 9.36 6.80 -6.94
CA PRO A 314 8.95 6.73 -5.55
C PRO A 314 7.48 6.33 -5.39
N SER A 315 7.20 5.50 -4.40
CA SER A 315 5.87 4.87 -4.27
C SER A 315 4.81 5.86 -3.81
N PRO A 316 3.53 5.57 -4.13
CA PRO A 316 2.40 6.28 -3.53
C PRO A 316 2.46 6.23 -2.00
N HIS A 317 1.87 7.23 -1.34
CA HIS A 317 1.76 7.24 0.10
C HIS A 317 0.96 6.03 0.61
N GLU A 318 1.50 5.34 1.61
CA GLU A 318 0.84 4.21 2.24
C GLU A 318 -0.36 4.70 3.06
N VAL A 319 -1.53 4.09 2.83
CA VAL A 319 -2.78 4.45 3.51
C VAL A 319 -3.18 3.42 4.58
N VAL A 320 -2.37 2.39 4.78
CA VAL A 320 -2.59 1.34 5.78
C VAL A 320 -1.91 1.73 7.10
N ASN A 321 -2.48 1.31 8.23
CA ASN A 321 -1.89 1.56 9.55
C ASN A 321 -0.40 1.12 9.57
N PRO A 322 0.54 1.99 9.96
CA PRO A 322 1.96 1.65 10.01
C PRO A 322 2.27 0.38 10.81
N ASN A 323 1.49 0.06 11.84
CA ASN A 323 1.66 -1.16 12.63
C ASN A 323 1.27 -2.42 11.86
N ALA A 324 0.42 -2.33 10.84
CA ALA A 324 0.03 -3.44 9.96
C ALA A 324 0.99 -3.64 8.76
N VAL A 325 1.84 -2.66 8.48
CA VAL A 325 2.80 -2.70 7.38
C VAL A 325 4.12 -3.30 7.86
N ASP A 326 4.78 -4.06 6.99
CA ASP A 326 6.16 -4.51 7.16
C ASP A 326 6.88 -4.32 5.82
N PRO A 327 7.47 -3.13 5.57
CA PRO A 327 8.01 -2.78 4.27
C PRO A 327 9.33 -3.48 3.96
N ALA A 328 9.94 -4.15 4.95
CA ALA A 328 11.19 -4.87 4.76
C ALA A 328 10.95 -6.22 4.10
N ILE A 329 9.87 -6.91 4.50
CA ILE A 329 9.63 -8.30 4.12
C ILE A 329 8.26 -8.51 3.50
N LEU A 330 7.16 -8.22 4.20
CA LEU A 330 5.80 -8.65 3.78
C LEU A 330 5.12 -7.68 2.81
N THR A 331 5.30 -6.38 3.00
CA THR A 331 4.54 -5.33 2.31
C THR A 331 5.41 -4.65 1.25
N ASN A 332 5.53 -5.25 0.05
CA ASN A 332 6.21 -4.60 -1.07
C ASN A 332 5.53 -3.28 -1.44
N ARG A 333 6.21 -2.40 -2.15
CA ARG A 333 5.67 -1.11 -2.60
C ARG A 333 4.51 -1.28 -3.58
N VAL A 334 3.52 -0.38 -3.53
CA VAL A 334 2.49 -0.30 -4.59
C VAL A 334 3.11 0.20 -5.88
N PRO A 335 2.78 -0.41 -7.04
CA PRO A 335 3.21 0.11 -8.33
C PRO A 335 2.64 1.51 -8.57
N PRO A 336 3.48 2.52 -8.90
CA PRO A 336 3.05 3.91 -9.09
C PRO A 336 2.32 4.12 -10.43
N PHE A 337 1.17 3.47 -10.61
CA PHE A 337 0.33 3.66 -11.78
C PHE A 337 -0.31 5.05 -11.76
N MET A 338 -0.16 5.78 -12.85
CA MET A 338 -0.75 7.10 -13.08
C MET A 338 -2.11 6.93 -13.77
N GLN A 339 -3.04 7.86 -13.56
CA GLN A 339 -4.38 7.82 -14.18
C GLN A 339 -5.12 6.48 -13.97
N ARG A 340 -4.84 5.76 -12.87
CA ARG A 340 -5.47 4.50 -12.49
C ARG A 340 -5.88 4.54 -11.04
N GLU A 341 -6.99 3.89 -10.72
CA GLU A 341 -7.40 3.72 -9.33
C GLU A 341 -6.49 2.67 -8.68
N ILE A 342 -5.70 3.11 -7.71
CA ILE A 342 -4.74 2.25 -6.99
C ILE A 342 -5.15 1.97 -5.55
N TYR A 343 -6.25 2.58 -5.08
CA TYR A 343 -6.70 2.45 -3.69
C TYR A 343 -6.97 0.99 -3.31
N GLU A 344 -7.59 0.23 -4.20
CA GLU A 344 -7.85 -1.20 -3.97
C GLU A 344 -6.59 -2.05 -3.85
N ALA A 345 -5.49 -1.61 -4.45
CA ALA A 345 -4.17 -2.23 -4.38
C ALA A 345 -3.37 -1.78 -3.14
N LEU A 346 -3.82 -0.74 -2.44
CA LEU A 346 -3.23 -0.26 -1.19
C LEU A 346 -3.87 -0.94 0.03
N VAL A 347 -5.19 -1.15 0.03
CA VAL A 347 -5.94 -1.57 1.23
C VAL A 347 -6.51 -2.98 1.08
N HIS A 348 -6.35 -3.78 2.14
CA HIS A 348 -7.00 -5.07 2.29
C HIS A 348 -8.23 -4.94 3.22
N PRO A 349 -9.40 -5.54 2.89
CA PRO A 349 -10.64 -5.36 3.66
C PRO A 349 -10.54 -5.66 5.16
N ASP A 350 -9.75 -6.67 5.55
CA ASP A 350 -9.56 -7.06 6.96
C ASP A 350 -8.49 -6.28 7.71
N ILE A 351 -7.80 -5.36 7.05
CA ILE A 351 -6.72 -4.59 7.65
C ILE A 351 -7.18 -3.14 7.74
N PRO A 352 -7.21 -2.55 8.94
CA PRO A 352 -7.69 -1.19 9.10
C PRO A 352 -6.82 -0.23 8.30
N ALA A 353 -7.47 0.60 7.49
CA ALA A 353 -6.81 1.76 6.91
C ALA A 353 -6.25 2.63 8.05
N ALA A 354 -5.12 3.29 7.79
CA ALA A 354 -4.64 4.33 8.67
C ALA A 354 -5.77 5.33 8.84
N GLN A 355 -6.12 5.62 10.10
CA GLN A 355 -6.85 6.84 10.37
C GLN A 355 -5.89 7.95 9.95
N LEU A 356 -6.13 8.53 8.76
CA LEU A 356 -5.55 9.82 8.44
C LEU A 356 -5.87 10.69 9.65
N PRO A 357 -4.88 11.35 10.29
CA PRO A 357 -5.21 12.32 11.31
C PRO A 357 -6.21 13.23 10.65
N ALA A 358 -7.45 13.23 11.15
CA ALA A 358 -8.47 14.14 10.68
C ALA A 358 -7.75 15.48 10.62
N ALA A 359 -7.66 16.07 9.43
CA ALA A 359 -7.20 17.44 9.33
C ALA A 359 -8.10 18.16 10.32
N GLY A 360 -7.53 18.48 11.49
CA GLY A 360 -8.29 19.09 12.58
C GLY A 360 -8.97 20.27 11.94
N PRO A 361 -10.26 20.54 12.25
CA PRO A 361 -10.95 21.69 11.69
C PRO A 361 -9.98 22.84 11.80
N GLY A 362 -9.54 23.32 10.62
CA GLY A 362 -8.51 24.33 10.56
C GLY A 362 -8.99 25.41 11.50
N ASN A 363 -8.16 25.75 12.48
CA ASN A 363 -8.27 27.04 13.15
C ASN A 363 -8.04 28.08 12.05
N GLY A 364 -9.08 28.31 11.25
CA GLY A 364 -9.30 29.57 10.60
C GLY A 364 -9.30 30.56 11.74
N MET A 365 -8.21 31.32 11.84
CA MET A 365 -8.29 32.66 12.38
C MET A 365 -9.17 33.47 11.43
N GLU A 366 -10.48 33.19 11.47
CA GLU A 366 -11.51 34.12 11.10
C GLU A 366 -11.74 34.98 12.33
N GLY A 367 -11.29 36.23 12.22
CA GLY A 367 -11.45 37.23 13.26
C GLY A 367 -12.92 37.40 13.62
N ASN A 368 -13.27 36.94 14.80
CA ASN A 368 -14.48 37.38 15.48
C ASN A 368 -14.11 37.57 16.96
N LEU A 369 -13.66 38.78 17.29
CA LEU A 369 -13.59 39.27 18.66
C LEU A 369 -14.98 39.82 19.03
N PRO A 370 -15.74 39.20 19.94
CA PRO A 370 -16.85 39.87 20.60
C PRO A 370 -16.28 40.75 21.73
N GLY A 371 -16.79 41.98 21.79
CA GLY A 371 -16.29 43.04 22.66
C GLY A 371 -16.21 42.67 24.14
N VAL A 372 -15.08 43.05 24.74
CA VAL A 372 -14.97 43.30 26.18
C VAL A 372 -14.26 44.64 26.32
N GLU A 373 -15.03 45.64 26.72
CA GLU A 373 -14.54 46.90 27.26
C GLU A 373 -13.83 46.63 28.60
N GLY A 374 -12.65 47.23 28.81
CA GLY A 374 -12.11 47.41 30.17
C GLY A 374 -10.60 47.22 30.34
N ALA A 375 -9.90 48.35 30.44
CA ALA A 375 -8.66 48.58 31.19
C ALA A 375 -7.37 47.81 30.77
N MET A 376 -6.52 48.49 29.99
CA MET A 376 -5.08 48.19 29.90
C MET A 376 -4.28 49.00 30.93
N PRO A 377 -3.31 48.39 31.65
CA PRO A 377 -2.22 49.12 32.28
C PRO A 377 -1.01 49.24 31.34
N VAL A 378 -0.37 50.41 31.43
CA VAL A 378 0.78 50.90 30.65
C VAL A 378 2.09 50.20 31.04
N ALA A 379 2.93 49.89 30.06
CA ALA A 379 4.37 49.62 30.22
C ALA A 379 5.17 50.24 29.05
N PRO A 380 6.46 50.57 29.23
CA PRO A 380 7.02 51.87 28.82
C PRO A 380 7.68 51.91 27.43
N LYS A 381 7.79 53.14 26.91
CA LYS A 381 8.51 53.54 25.70
C LYS A 381 10.02 53.29 25.85
N ILE A 382 10.62 52.64 24.86
CA ILE A 382 12.07 52.67 24.61
C ILE A 382 12.32 53.73 23.52
N SER A 383 13.27 54.62 23.79
CA SER A 383 13.63 55.78 22.98
C SER A 383 14.51 55.45 21.79
N GLU A 384 14.52 56.40 20.86
CA GLU A 384 14.79 56.30 19.43
C GLU A 384 16.25 56.64 19.07
N GLU A 385 17.24 55.99 19.70
CA GLU A 385 18.66 56.35 19.51
C GLU A 385 19.61 55.21 19.08
N ASP A 386 19.15 53.97 18.85
CA ASP A 386 20.07 52.85 18.51
C ASP A 386 19.81 52.17 17.14
N LEU A 387 19.23 52.88 16.17
CA LEU A 387 19.11 52.37 14.79
C LEU A 387 19.84 53.27 13.78
N THR A 388 21.14 53.01 13.62
CA THR A 388 21.95 53.56 12.52
C THR A 388 22.75 52.47 11.80
N GLY A 389 22.78 52.57 10.47
CA GLY A 389 23.83 52.04 9.59
C GLY A 389 23.52 50.72 8.90
N ALA A 390 22.91 50.73 7.70
CA ALA A 390 23.59 50.72 6.39
C ALA A 390 24.12 49.33 5.98
N GLY A 391 24.00 48.82 4.77
CA GLY A 391 23.64 49.37 3.45
C GLY A 391 24.17 48.34 2.42
N GLY A 392 23.45 48.13 1.32
CA GLY A 392 23.68 47.02 0.39
C GLY A 392 24.92 47.12 -0.51
N GLY A 393 25.12 46.07 -1.32
CA GLY A 393 26.09 46.04 -2.43
C GLY A 393 26.18 44.67 -3.09
N ALA A 394 25.78 44.58 -4.36
CA ALA A 394 25.91 43.42 -5.26
C ALA A 394 27.34 43.34 -5.88
N PRO A 395 27.59 42.58 -6.96
CA PRO A 395 27.69 41.12 -7.15
C PRO A 395 29.11 40.71 -7.65
N LEU A 396 29.26 39.50 -8.24
CA LEU A 396 30.32 39.02 -9.18
C LEU A 396 31.33 37.93 -8.69
N PRO A 397 31.91 37.13 -9.64
CA PRO A 397 31.87 35.66 -9.62
C PRO A 397 33.24 34.99 -9.65
N GLY A 398 33.23 33.66 -9.49
CA GLY A 398 34.23 32.74 -10.04
C GLY A 398 35.50 32.57 -9.20
N MET A 399 35.73 31.34 -8.73
CA MET A 399 37.06 30.72 -8.85
C MET A 399 36.97 29.22 -8.60
N THR A 400 37.46 28.52 -9.62
CA THR A 400 37.94 27.15 -9.62
C THR A 400 39.05 26.92 -8.60
N GLY A 401 39.02 25.76 -7.95
CA GLY A 401 40.20 24.89 -7.91
C GLY A 401 40.95 24.74 -6.58
N VAL A 402 41.34 23.47 -6.39
CA VAL A 402 42.54 22.97 -5.70
C VAL A 402 42.32 22.50 -4.27
N GLY A 403 42.70 21.23 -4.08
CA GLY A 403 42.61 20.49 -2.85
C GLY A 403 43.64 20.89 -1.79
N GLY A 404 43.43 20.34 -0.61
CA GLY A 404 44.33 20.50 0.51
C GLY A 404 43.96 19.50 1.59
N GLU A 405 44.66 18.37 1.61
CA GLU A 405 44.82 17.56 2.80
C GLU A 405 45.43 18.43 3.91
N GLY A 406 44.87 18.39 5.12
CA GLY A 406 45.37 19.21 6.22
C GLY A 406 44.68 18.90 7.53
N ARG A 407 45.30 17.98 8.29
CA ARG A 407 45.06 17.65 9.69
C ARG A 407 44.71 18.86 10.57
N MET A 408 43.72 18.71 11.46
CA MET A 408 43.77 19.33 12.79
C MET A 408 43.08 18.45 13.86
N PRO A 409 43.60 18.45 15.11
CA PRO A 409 43.29 17.46 16.15
C PRO A 409 42.19 17.91 17.14
N PHE A 410 41.66 16.91 17.84
CA PHE A 410 41.08 16.91 19.19
C PHE A 410 40.74 18.25 19.86
N GLN A 411 39.45 18.46 20.14
CA GLN A 411 39.01 18.89 21.46
C GLN A 411 37.63 18.31 21.82
N GLN A 412 37.61 17.55 22.93
CA GLN A 412 36.44 17.11 23.72
C GLN A 412 35.61 18.34 24.14
N GLN A 413 34.26 18.33 24.18
CA GLN A 413 33.33 17.78 25.18
C GLN A 413 31.95 18.33 24.75
N GLY A 414 30.77 17.70 24.90
CA GLY A 414 30.38 16.46 25.54
C GLY A 414 28.85 16.24 25.42
N MET A 415 28.41 15.13 26.02
CA MET A 415 27.03 14.77 26.39
C MET A 415 26.10 14.22 25.30
N GLN A 416 26.27 12.93 24.99
CA GLN A 416 25.14 12.06 24.65
C GLN A 416 24.74 11.23 25.89
N PRO A 417 23.46 11.20 26.29
CA PRO A 417 23.01 10.37 27.39
C PRO A 417 22.97 8.89 26.98
N GLY A 418 23.75 8.07 27.67
CA GLY A 418 23.76 6.62 27.51
C GLY A 418 22.51 5.97 28.11
N PHE A 419 21.81 5.17 27.30
CA PHE A 419 20.85 4.19 27.77
C PHE A 419 21.60 3.03 28.45
N ARG A 420 21.52 2.98 29.79
CA ARG A 420 21.82 1.78 30.57
C ARG A 420 20.51 1.04 30.82
N PRO A 421 20.41 -0.26 30.52
CA PRO A 421 19.33 -1.09 31.03
C PRO A 421 19.79 -1.69 32.36
N ASN A 422 19.25 -1.21 33.47
CA ASN A 422 19.14 -2.00 34.70
C ASN A 422 18.20 -1.34 35.69
N GLY A 423 17.26 -2.13 36.22
CA GLY A 423 16.49 -1.80 37.40
C GLY A 423 15.00 -1.83 37.16
N PHE A 424 14.40 -3.00 37.41
CA PHE A 424 13.01 -3.08 37.82
C PHE A 424 12.85 -2.21 39.09
N GLY A 425 12.39 -0.99 38.88
CA GLY A 425 12.12 0.01 39.89
C GLY A 425 10.66 0.42 39.78
N GLU A 426 9.89 -0.11 40.71
CA GLU A 426 8.50 0.20 41.02
C GLU A 426 8.32 1.73 41.24
N GLY A 427 7.33 2.33 40.57
CA GLY A 427 6.79 3.65 40.92
C GLY A 427 7.15 4.82 39.99
N GLY A 428 6.28 5.08 39.00
CA GLY A 428 6.31 6.34 38.24
C GLY A 428 5.21 6.40 37.16
N PRO A 429 4.06 7.04 37.42
CA PRO A 429 3.01 7.22 36.42
C PRO A 429 3.36 8.45 35.56
N GLY A 430 4.01 8.24 34.41
CA GLY A 430 4.26 9.37 33.51
C GLY A 430 5.36 9.17 32.48
N ALA A 431 5.18 8.20 31.58
CA ALA A 431 5.74 8.21 30.22
C ALA A 431 5.17 7.01 29.45
N GLY A 432 3.85 7.01 29.26
CA GLY A 432 3.23 6.13 28.27
C GLY A 432 3.62 6.61 26.89
N GLY A 433 4.81 6.19 26.40
CA GLY A 433 4.99 6.06 24.97
C GLY A 433 3.80 5.24 24.44
N PRO A 434 3.22 5.59 23.27
CA PRO A 434 2.04 4.90 22.78
C PRO A 434 2.32 3.40 22.84
N MET A 435 1.58 2.67 23.68
CA MET A 435 1.60 1.21 23.61
C MET A 435 1.26 0.90 22.16
N MET A 436 2.22 0.40 21.40
CA MET A 436 1.96 -0.02 20.03
C MET A 436 0.91 -1.12 20.14
N THR A 437 -0.33 -0.77 19.80
CA THR A 437 -1.42 -1.72 19.80
C THR A 437 -1.04 -2.82 18.83
N LEU A 438 -0.95 -4.04 19.35
CA LEU A 438 -0.62 -5.20 18.54
C LEU A 438 -1.69 -5.33 17.45
N THR A 439 -1.28 -5.27 16.20
CA THR A 439 -2.22 -5.46 15.09
C THR A 439 -2.58 -6.93 14.98
N LYS A 440 -3.88 -7.21 14.78
CA LYS A 440 -4.37 -8.56 14.53
C LYS A 440 -3.74 -9.18 13.27
N TYR A 441 -3.60 -8.36 12.22
CA TYR A 441 -3.09 -8.76 10.92
C TYR A 441 -1.95 -7.88 10.44
N LYS A 442 -1.00 -8.47 9.72
CA LYS A 442 -0.03 -7.76 8.87
C LYS A 442 -0.45 -7.84 7.41
N LEU A 443 -0.17 -6.80 6.64
CA LEU A 443 -0.43 -6.77 5.20
C LEU A 443 0.70 -7.44 4.45
N LEU A 444 0.39 -8.50 3.70
CA LEU A 444 1.26 -8.99 2.65
C LEU A 444 0.86 -8.34 1.33
N ARG A 445 1.83 -7.81 0.59
CA ARG A 445 1.63 -7.22 -0.74
C ARG A 445 2.74 -7.66 -1.68
N PHE A 446 2.36 -8.14 -2.85
CA PHE A 446 3.26 -8.54 -3.92
C PHE A 446 2.72 -8.09 -5.27
N THR A 447 3.60 -7.77 -6.21
CA THR A 447 3.20 -7.30 -7.55
C THR A 447 3.78 -8.24 -8.60
N ASP A 448 2.91 -8.94 -9.34
CA ASP A 448 3.29 -9.74 -10.50
C ASP A 448 3.18 -8.90 -11.77
N THR A 449 4.32 -8.55 -12.36
CA THR A 449 4.39 -7.79 -13.63
C THR A 449 4.54 -8.69 -14.86
N THR A 450 4.49 -10.02 -14.69
CA THR A 450 4.70 -11.00 -15.78
C THR A 450 3.40 -11.51 -16.39
N VAL A 451 2.28 -10.90 -16.03
CA VAL A 451 0.94 -11.26 -16.48
C VAL A 451 0.72 -10.90 -17.95
N GLN A 452 0.01 -11.76 -18.67
CA GLN A 452 -0.30 -11.58 -20.09
C GLN A 452 -1.78 -11.20 -20.29
N PRO A 453 -2.10 -10.41 -21.34
CA PRO A 453 -3.49 -10.13 -21.71
C PRO A 453 -4.25 -11.39 -22.10
N SER A 454 -5.57 -11.37 -21.95
CA SER A 454 -6.47 -12.48 -22.31
C SER A 454 -6.15 -13.81 -21.60
N ARG A 455 -5.46 -13.73 -20.46
CA ARG A 455 -5.16 -14.87 -19.59
C ARG A 455 -5.87 -14.70 -18.26
N LYS A 456 -6.29 -15.83 -17.71
CA LYS A 456 -6.97 -15.91 -16.41
C LYS A 456 -6.05 -16.57 -15.41
N TYR A 457 -5.83 -15.92 -14.27
CA TYR A 457 -4.88 -16.37 -13.27
C TYR A 457 -5.55 -16.58 -11.91
N ARG A 458 -5.00 -17.50 -11.12
CA ARG A 458 -5.23 -17.61 -9.68
C ARG A 458 -3.90 -17.52 -8.93
N TYR A 459 -3.94 -17.00 -7.72
CA TYR A 459 -2.77 -16.81 -6.87
C TYR A 459 -2.94 -17.48 -5.52
N ARG A 460 -1.84 -17.94 -4.93
CA ARG A 460 -1.78 -18.37 -3.52
C ARG A 460 -0.41 -18.05 -2.93
N VAL A 461 -0.34 -18.01 -1.60
CA VAL A 461 0.83 -17.51 -0.87
C VAL A 461 1.27 -18.50 0.20
N LYS A 462 2.58 -18.64 0.39
CA LYS A 462 3.21 -19.35 1.53
C LYS A 462 4.08 -18.38 2.30
N LEU A 463 4.04 -18.47 3.63
CA LEU A 463 4.85 -17.65 4.52
C LEU A 463 6.09 -18.42 4.96
N LEU A 464 7.24 -17.74 5.01
CA LEU A 464 8.49 -18.29 5.51
C LEU A 464 8.88 -17.52 6.77
N VAL A 465 8.92 -18.25 7.88
CA VAL A 465 9.20 -17.73 9.22
C VAL A 465 10.54 -18.28 9.69
N GLU A 466 11.35 -17.47 10.37
CA GLU A 466 12.57 -17.95 11.03
C GLU A 466 12.22 -19.02 12.05
N ASP A 467 12.99 -20.11 12.05
CA ASP A 467 12.87 -21.23 12.97
C ASP A 467 13.55 -20.88 14.31
N PRO A 468 12.80 -20.67 15.41
CA PRO A 468 13.41 -20.35 16.71
C PRO A 468 14.25 -21.51 17.26
N ASN A 469 14.00 -22.74 16.79
CA ASN A 469 14.77 -23.92 17.17
C ASN A 469 16.07 -24.07 16.37
N ASN A 470 16.23 -23.33 15.27
CA ASN A 470 17.41 -23.33 14.42
C ASN A 470 17.61 -21.96 13.73
N PRO A 471 17.88 -20.88 14.49
CA PRO A 471 17.96 -19.54 13.93
C PRO A 471 19.11 -19.41 12.92
N TRP A 472 19.03 -18.42 12.01
CA TRP A 472 20.08 -18.18 11.01
C TRP A 472 21.43 -17.91 11.68
N SER A 473 21.40 -17.13 12.75
CA SER A 473 22.59 -16.82 13.53
C SER A 473 22.97 -18.01 14.41
N LYS A 474 23.97 -18.79 13.96
CA LYS A 474 24.45 -19.97 14.67
C LYS A 474 25.57 -19.68 15.67
N GLU A 475 26.12 -18.47 15.67
CA GLU A 475 27.34 -18.15 16.42
C GLU A 475 27.04 -17.74 17.88
N VAL A 476 27.86 -18.25 18.79
CA VAL A 476 28.04 -17.62 20.10
C VAL A 476 29.04 -16.49 19.89
N PRO A 477 28.84 -15.26 20.42
CA PRO A 477 29.81 -14.21 20.25
C PRO A 477 31.20 -14.71 20.67
N PRO A 478 32.25 -14.37 19.91
CA PRO A 478 33.60 -14.75 20.30
C PRO A 478 33.90 -14.25 21.71
N ARG A 479 34.55 -15.07 22.54
CA ARG A 479 34.85 -14.74 23.95
C ARG A 479 35.64 -13.42 24.13
N TRP A 480 36.31 -12.95 23.07
CA TRP A 480 37.10 -11.73 23.03
C TRP A 480 36.30 -10.46 22.75
N ASP A 481 35.06 -10.58 22.25
CA ASP A 481 34.15 -9.44 22.05
C ASP A 481 32.74 -9.78 22.54
N PRO A 482 32.53 -9.77 23.87
CA PRO A 482 31.20 -9.95 24.47
C PRO A 482 30.25 -8.78 24.18
N THR A 483 30.70 -7.71 23.52
CA THR A 483 29.87 -6.56 23.13
C THR A 483 29.18 -6.76 21.78
N ARG A 484 29.66 -7.73 20.98
CA ARG A 484 28.99 -8.15 19.75
C ARG A 484 27.78 -8.99 20.11
N THR A 485 26.63 -8.35 20.29
CA THR A 485 25.36 -9.04 20.51
C THR A 485 25.03 -9.87 19.29
N VAL A 486 25.32 -11.18 19.34
CA VAL A 486 24.74 -12.10 18.38
C VAL A 486 23.26 -12.19 18.77
N PRO A 487 22.35 -11.72 17.91
CA PRO A 487 21.05 -11.31 18.40
C PRO A 487 20.20 -12.50 18.84
N TYR A 488 20.48 -13.73 18.36
CA TYR A 488 19.71 -14.93 18.70
C TYR A 488 20.61 -16.14 18.84
N ARG A 489 20.67 -16.74 20.03
CA ARG A 489 21.45 -17.95 20.28
C ARG A 489 20.60 -19.18 19.97
N ARG A 490 21.17 -20.15 19.23
CA ARG A 490 20.55 -21.46 19.02
C ARG A 490 20.25 -22.11 20.38
N PRO A 491 19.03 -22.64 20.61
CA PRO A 491 18.72 -23.32 21.86
C PRO A 491 19.63 -24.53 22.07
N SER A 492 19.81 -24.91 23.32
CA SER A 492 20.53 -26.13 23.71
C SER A 492 19.84 -27.38 23.15
N ILE A 493 20.62 -28.38 22.74
CA ILE A 493 20.07 -29.65 22.21
C ILE A 493 19.15 -30.34 23.24
N GLN A 494 19.46 -30.18 24.54
CA GLN A 494 18.66 -30.74 25.64
C GLN A 494 17.28 -30.10 25.77
N SER A 495 17.13 -28.85 25.32
CA SER A 495 15.84 -28.15 25.34
C SER A 495 14.89 -28.65 24.26
N MET A 496 15.37 -29.27 23.19
CA MET A 496 14.55 -29.66 22.05
C MET A 496 13.88 -31.02 22.27
N SER A 497 12.62 -31.14 21.86
CA SER A 497 11.97 -32.44 21.79
C SER A 497 12.61 -33.33 20.70
N PRO A 498 12.52 -34.68 20.80
CA PRO A 498 13.11 -35.58 19.81
C PRO A 498 12.65 -35.31 18.37
N ASN A 499 11.39 -34.92 18.18
CA ASN A 499 10.82 -34.60 16.88
C ASN A 499 11.46 -33.36 16.27
N VAL A 500 11.58 -32.28 17.05
CA VAL A 500 12.24 -31.03 16.62
C VAL A 500 13.69 -31.29 16.27
N LEU A 501 14.42 -32.02 17.12
CA LEU A 501 15.82 -32.32 16.89
C LEU A 501 16.03 -33.12 15.60
N ASN A 502 15.21 -34.14 15.36
CA ASN A 502 15.27 -34.94 14.13
C ASN A 502 14.94 -34.09 12.89
N ARG A 503 13.91 -33.23 12.96
CA ARG A 503 13.56 -32.31 11.87
C ARG A 503 14.71 -31.35 11.55
N VAL A 504 15.27 -30.70 12.57
CA VAL A 504 16.36 -29.74 12.40
C VAL A 504 17.59 -30.42 11.79
N ARG A 505 17.98 -31.60 12.31
CA ARG A 505 19.07 -32.40 11.73
C ARG A 505 18.81 -32.79 10.28
N ALA A 506 17.58 -33.21 9.96
CA ALA A 506 17.20 -33.58 8.60
C ALA A 506 17.28 -32.38 7.64
N LYS A 507 16.82 -31.19 8.08
CA LYS A 507 16.93 -29.95 7.28
C LYS A 507 18.39 -29.53 7.10
N GLU A 508 19.22 -29.61 8.13
CA GLU A 508 20.65 -29.26 8.05
C GLU A 508 21.45 -30.23 7.16
N ALA A 509 21.04 -31.50 7.09
CA ALA A 509 21.67 -32.51 6.23
C ALA A 509 21.13 -32.50 4.78
N GLY A 510 20.01 -31.81 4.53
CA GLY A 510 19.33 -31.80 3.23
C GLY A 510 20.04 -30.93 2.17
N PRO A 511 19.61 -31.03 0.90
CA PRO A 511 20.16 -30.23 -0.20
C PRO A 511 19.96 -28.72 -0.02
N ASN A 512 18.96 -28.32 0.78
CA ASN A 512 18.64 -26.93 1.10
C ASN A 512 19.09 -26.55 2.52
N SER A 513 20.24 -27.05 2.97
CA SER A 513 20.78 -26.80 4.32
C SER A 513 20.97 -25.31 4.64
N ASN A 514 21.24 -24.49 3.61
CA ASN A 514 21.30 -23.03 3.73
C ASN A 514 19.95 -22.40 4.11
N LEU A 515 18.83 -23.09 3.91
CA LEU A 515 17.46 -22.69 4.27
C LEU A 515 16.93 -23.45 5.50
N ALA A 516 17.79 -24.22 6.19
CA ALA A 516 17.39 -25.04 7.34
C ALA A 516 16.84 -24.25 8.53
N PHE A 517 17.02 -22.94 8.52
CA PHE A 517 16.55 -21.98 9.52
C PHE A 517 15.15 -21.43 9.23
N LEU A 518 14.47 -21.91 8.19
CA LEU A 518 13.13 -21.46 7.81
C LEU A 518 12.08 -22.53 8.12
N LEU A 519 10.93 -22.09 8.61
CA LEU A 519 9.67 -22.82 8.69
C LEU A 519 8.74 -22.28 7.61
N GLU A 520 8.10 -23.19 6.87
CA GLU A 520 7.14 -22.84 5.83
C GLU A 520 5.71 -23.09 6.34
N SER A 521 4.78 -22.19 6.00
CA SER A 521 3.36 -22.40 6.22
C SER A 521 2.77 -23.36 5.18
N ASP A 522 1.59 -23.89 5.47
CA ASP A 522 0.72 -24.42 4.42
C ASP A 522 0.41 -23.31 3.37
N PRO A 523 0.08 -23.66 2.12
CA PRO A 523 -0.41 -22.68 1.15
C PRO A 523 -1.69 -22.01 1.66
N SER A 524 -1.85 -20.72 1.35
CA SER A 524 -3.13 -20.03 1.54
C SER A 524 -4.23 -20.65 0.70
N GLU A 525 -5.47 -20.32 1.05
CA GLU A 525 -6.58 -20.47 0.12
C GLU A 525 -6.27 -19.69 -1.18
N PRO A 526 -6.57 -20.28 -2.35
CA PRO A 526 -6.42 -19.60 -3.64
C PRO A 526 -7.28 -18.34 -3.73
N SER A 527 -6.78 -17.34 -4.46
CA SER A 527 -7.54 -16.16 -4.82
C SER A 527 -8.68 -16.48 -5.79
N ASP A 528 -9.59 -15.52 -5.93
CA ASP A 528 -10.49 -15.47 -7.08
C ASP A 528 -9.71 -15.40 -8.40
N ILE A 529 -10.39 -15.78 -9.48
CA ILE A 529 -9.83 -15.68 -10.83
C ILE A 529 -9.70 -14.20 -11.19
N VAL A 530 -8.54 -13.82 -11.68
CA VAL A 530 -8.27 -12.47 -12.14
C VAL A 530 -7.86 -12.46 -13.60
N GLU A 531 -8.33 -11.43 -14.30
CA GLU A 531 -7.99 -11.12 -15.69
C GLU A 531 -7.58 -9.64 -15.77
N LEU A 532 -6.70 -9.31 -16.71
CA LEU A 532 -6.30 -7.92 -16.94
C LEU A 532 -7.48 -7.11 -17.51
N PRO A 533 -7.58 -5.80 -17.20
CA PRO A 533 -8.59 -4.95 -17.81
C PRO A 533 -8.39 -4.92 -19.33
N GLU A 534 -9.49 -4.77 -20.06
CA GLU A 534 -9.43 -4.65 -21.51
C GLU A 534 -8.72 -3.36 -21.96
N LEU A 535 -8.02 -3.47 -23.09
CA LEU A 535 -7.29 -2.37 -23.72
C LEU A 535 -8.22 -1.34 -24.39
N THR A 536 -9.46 -1.74 -24.67
CA THR A 536 -10.48 -0.87 -25.28
C THR A 536 -11.68 -0.79 -24.35
N ARG A 537 -12.15 0.43 -24.10
CA ARG A 537 -13.31 0.71 -23.26
C ARG A 537 -14.29 1.59 -24.01
N TYR A 538 -15.56 1.43 -23.67
CA TYR A 538 -16.66 2.16 -24.25
C TYR A 538 -17.45 2.79 -23.13
N PHE A 539 -17.91 4.01 -23.36
CA PHE A 539 -18.74 4.76 -22.42
C PHE A 539 -19.93 5.33 -23.20
N ALA A 540 -21.14 5.01 -22.76
CA ALA A 540 -22.38 5.56 -23.32
C ALA A 540 -22.52 7.04 -22.93
N GLY A 541 -22.80 7.88 -23.93
CA GLY A 541 -23.16 9.28 -23.74
C GLY A 541 -24.61 9.53 -24.14
N LYS A 542 -24.98 10.82 -24.13
CA LYS A 542 -26.35 11.25 -24.43
C LYS A 542 -26.91 10.70 -25.73
N ALA A 543 -28.12 10.16 -25.65
CA ALA A 543 -28.96 9.84 -26.80
C ALA A 543 -29.84 11.02 -27.20
N THR A 544 -30.05 11.19 -28.50
CA THR A 544 -31.01 12.15 -29.04
C THR A 544 -32.18 11.39 -29.65
N SER A 545 -33.36 11.63 -29.09
CA SER A 545 -34.61 11.09 -29.63
C SER A 545 -34.87 11.56 -31.05
N PRO A 546 -35.48 10.70 -31.90
CA PRO A 546 -35.84 11.10 -33.25
C PRO A 546 -36.90 12.20 -33.20
N SER A 547 -36.73 13.24 -34.00
CA SER A 547 -37.71 14.31 -34.10
C SER A 547 -38.83 13.86 -35.04
N GLY A 548 -40.06 13.92 -34.54
CA GLY A 548 -41.26 13.54 -35.28
C GLY A 548 -42.37 14.55 -35.07
N ASN A 549 -43.03 14.91 -36.17
CA ASN A 549 -44.26 15.69 -36.09
C ASN A 549 -45.44 14.71 -36.16
N PRO A 550 -46.47 14.88 -35.31
CA PRO A 550 -47.71 14.13 -35.48
C PRO A 550 -48.35 14.52 -36.82
N VAL A 551 -48.72 13.53 -37.63
CA VAL A 551 -49.38 13.76 -38.93
C VAL A 551 -50.72 14.47 -38.72
N ARG A 552 -51.41 14.15 -37.62
CA ARG A 552 -52.59 14.84 -37.11
C ARG A 552 -52.56 14.90 -35.57
N PRO A 553 -53.21 15.88 -34.93
CA PRO A 553 -53.37 15.87 -33.47
C PRO A 553 -53.95 14.52 -33.00
N GLY A 554 -53.26 13.85 -32.07
CA GLY A 554 -53.66 12.54 -31.52
C GLY A 554 -53.20 11.31 -32.30
N THR A 555 -52.50 11.45 -33.44
CA THR A 555 -51.85 10.32 -34.13
C THR A 555 -50.39 10.15 -33.69
N PRO A 556 -49.84 8.91 -33.73
CA PRO A 556 -48.43 8.68 -33.45
C PRO A 556 -47.52 9.59 -34.29
N PRO A 557 -46.42 10.12 -33.72
CA PRO A 557 -45.47 10.93 -34.46
C PRO A 557 -44.82 10.12 -35.58
N VAL A 558 -44.68 10.73 -36.76
CA VAL A 558 -43.85 10.16 -37.83
C VAL A 558 -42.46 10.76 -37.66
N PHE A 559 -41.50 9.91 -37.33
CA PHE A 559 -40.11 10.29 -37.13
C PHE A 559 -39.45 10.60 -38.48
N THR A 560 -38.88 11.81 -38.58
CA THR A 560 -38.19 12.27 -39.79
C THR A 560 -36.68 12.09 -39.74
N THR A 561 -36.14 11.87 -38.53
CA THR A 561 -34.72 11.62 -38.31
C THR A 561 -34.52 10.27 -37.64
N GLN A 562 -33.36 9.66 -37.90
CA GLN A 562 -32.92 8.47 -37.17
C GLN A 562 -32.39 8.90 -35.79
N PRO A 563 -32.68 8.16 -34.71
CA PRO A 563 -32.03 8.41 -33.42
C PRO A 563 -30.52 8.21 -33.55
N PHE A 564 -29.76 8.97 -32.77
CA PHE A 564 -28.31 8.81 -32.61
C PHE A 564 -27.92 9.03 -31.15
N ALA A 565 -26.77 8.50 -30.76
CA ALA A 565 -26.20 8.68 -29.43
C ALA A 565 -24.72 9.02 -29.52
N ASN A 566 -24.19 9.66 -28.48
CA ASN A 566 -22.76 9.85 -28.33
C ASN A 566 -22.14 8.61 -27.69
N LEU A 567 -21.01 8.15 -28.22
CA LEU A 567 -20.21 7.10 -27.62
C LEU A 567 -18.77 7.58 -27.49
N LEU A 568 -18.18 7.39 -26.32
CA LEU A 568 -16.75 7.60 -26.11
C LEU A 568 -16.04 6.24 -26.19
N THR A 569 -15.16 6.12 -27.18
CA THR A 569 -14.24 4.99 -27.30
C THR A 569 -12.89 5.38 -26.70
N VAL A 570 -12.35 4.59 -25.79
CA VAL A 570 -11.03 4.80 -25.21
C VAL A 570 -10.16 3.61 -25.54
N MET A 571 -9.07 3.84 -26.27
CA MET A 571 -8.11 2.81 -26.66
C MET A 571 -6.76 3.06 -26.00
N TRP A 572 -6.14 2.03 -25.45
CA TRP A 572 -4.78 2.08 -24.95
C TRP A 572 -3.77 2.14 -26.11
N ASP A 573 -2.93 3.18 -26.17
CA ASP A 573 -1.77 3.25 -27.06
C ASP A 573 -0.52 2.80 -26.30
N ALA A 574 -0.07 1.57 -26.57
CA ALA A 574 1.11 0.96 -25.96
C ALA A 574 2.40 1.74 -26.22
N ASN A 575 2.53 2.38 -27.40
CA ASN A 575 3.75 3.10 -27.77
C ASN A 575 3.88 4.42 -27.00
N LYS A 576 2.74 5.08 -26.74
CA LYS A 576 2.67 6.35 -26.00
C LYS A 576 2.39 6.17 -24.51
N ALA A 577 2.09 4.94 -24.09
CA ALA A 577 1.65 4.60 -22.73
C ALA A 577 0.53 5.52 -22.23
N VAL A 578 -0.52 5.71 -23.02
CA VAL A 578 -1.63 6.62 -22.69
C VAL A 578 -2.96 6.08 -23.20
N ASP A 579 -4.05 6.43 -22.51
CA ASP A 579 -5.40 6.22 -23.01
C ASP A 579 -5.74 7.30 -24.04
N VAL A 580 -6.21 6.86 -25.22
CA VAL A 580 -6.57 7.72 -26.33
C VAL A 580 -8.11 7.76 -26.45
N PRO A 581 -8.76 8.89 -26.12
CA PRO A 581 -10.20 9.04 -26.21
C PRO A 581 -10.65 9.50 -27.59
N GLY A 582 -11.73 8.90 -28.09
CA GLY A 582 -12.40 9.24 -29.35
C GLY A 582 -13.91 9.24 -29.18
N GLU A 583 -14.50 10.44 -29.05
CA GLU A 583 -15.96 10.63 -29.06
C GLU A 583 -16.49 10.53 -30.51
N LYS A 584 -17.54 9.73 -30.72
CA LYS A 584 -18.20 9.54 -32.03
C LYS A 584 -19.72 9.52 -31.86
N GLU A 585 -20.42 10.20 -32.76
CA GLU A 585 -21.88 10.03 -32.91
C GLU A 585 -22.15 8.69 -33.59
N VAL A 586 -22.98 7.88 -32.94
CA VAL A 586 -23.30 6.52 -33.36
C VAL A 586 -24.80 6.33 -33.59
N PHE A 587 -25.10 5.53 -34.61
CA PHE A 587 -26.41 5.00 -34.94
C PHE A 587 -26.43 3.49 -34.68
N ARG A 588 -27.62 2.90 -34.63
CA ARG A 588 -27.78 1.44 -34.65
C ARG A 588 -27.01 0.84 -35.84
N GLY A 589 -26.17 -0.16 -35.58
CA GLY A 589 -25.31 -0.80 -36.57
C GLY A 589 -24.01 -0.04 -36.87
N SER A 590 -23.68 1.02 -36.14
CA SER A 590 -22.45 1.78 -36.37
C SER A 590 -21.22 0.98 -35.97
N ILE A 591 -20.25 0.92 -36.87
CA ILE A 591 -18.93 0.34 -36.62
C ILE A 591 -18.07 1.38 -35.89
N LEU A 592 -17.33 0.95 -34.88
CA LEU A 592 -16.47 1.77 -34.03
C LEU A 592 -15.02 1.83 -34.54
N ASN A 593 -14.84 1.63 -35.85
CA ASN A 593 -13.60 1.91 -36.57
C ASN A 593 -13.72 3.30 -37.21
N PHE A 594 -12.86 4.23 -36.82
CA PHE A 594 -12.86 5.60 -37.32
C PHE A 594 -11.50 6.26 -37.13
N ASP A 595 -11.27 7.37 -37.83
CA ASP A 595 -10.10 8.21 -37.59
C ASP A 595 -10.55 9.55 -37.04
N LYS A 596 -9.82 10.11 -36.07
CA LYS A 596 -10.14 11.41 -35.47
C LYS A 596 -8.87 12.11 -35.00
N ASP A 597 -8.83 13.43 -35.11
CA ASP A 597 -7.82 14.23 -34.40
C ASP A 597 -8.16 14.25 -32.91
N VAL A 598 -7.22 13.80 -32.08
CA VAL A 598 -7.47 13.61 -30.65
C VAL A 598 -6.43 14.28 -29.78
N GLU A 599 -6.88 14.65 -28.59
CA GLU A 599 -6.07 15.21 -27.52
C GLU A 599 -6.11 14.23 -26.35
N VAL A 600 -4.98 14.06 -25.67
CA VAL A 600 -4.84 13.16 -24.52
C VAL A 600 -4.40 13.95 -23.31
N ILE A 601 -4.74 13.44 -22.12
CA ILE A 601 -4.23 13.99 -20.87
C ILE A 601 -2.93 13.26 -20.55
N HIS A 602 -1.82 14.00 -20.51
CA HIS A 602 -0.51 13.45 -20.22
C HIS A 602 -0.47 12.86 -18.79
N PRO A 603 -0.09 11.58 -18.59
CA PRO A 603 -0.22 10.91 -17.29
C PRO A 603 0.65 11.52 -16.19
N ALA A 604 1.92 11.86 -16.48
CA ALA A 604 2.80 12.49 -15.49
C ALA A 604 2.53 13.99 -15.29
N LYS A 605 2.32 14.76 -16.38
CA LYS A 605 2.22 16.22 -16.33
C LYS A 605 0.81 16.75 -16.06
N LEU A 606 -0.22 15.91 -16.27
CA LEU A 606 -1.62 16.30 -16.21
C LEU A 606 -1.94 17.52 -17.08
N LEU A 607 -1.36 17.55 -18.28
CA LEU A 607 -1.61 18.59 -19.29
C LEU A 607 -2.24 17.94 -20.53
N VAL A 608 -3.14 18.68 -21.17
CA VAL A 608 -3.75 18.27 -22.43
C VAL A 608 -2.71 18.40 -23.54
N HIS A 609 -2.50 17.31 -24.29
CA HIS A 609 -1.52 17.23 -25.37
C HIS A 609 -2.18 16.72 -26.65
N PRO A 610 -2.12 17.45 -27.77
CA PRO A 610 -2.64 16.98 -29.05
C PRO A 610 -1.72 15.91 -29.64
N ILE A 611 -2.26 14.75 -30.01
CA ILE A 611 -1.51 13.70 -30.71
C ILE A 611 -1.84 13.61 -32.21
N GLY A 612 -2.72 14.48 -32.70
CA GLY A 612 -3.16 14.55 -34.09
C GLY A 612 -4.08 13.39 -34.47
N LYS A 613 -4.06 13.03 -35.76
CA LYS A 613 -4.96 12.03 -36.32
C LYS A 613 -4.63 10.64 -35.78
N TYR A 614 -5.54 10.07 -35.01
CA TYR A 614 -5.48 8.72 -34.47
C TYR A 614 -6.49 7.81 -35.16
N SER A 615 -6.13 6.54 -35.34
CA SER A 615 -6.93 5.55 -36.04
C SER A 615 -7.46 4.51 -35.06
N PHE A 616 -8.76 4.58 -34.77
CA PHE A 616 -9.45 3.63 -33.91
C PHE A 616 -9.80 2.39 -34.72
N ARG A 617 -9.27 1.24 -34.30
CA ARG A 617 -9.49 -0.08 -34.89
C ARG A 617 -9.91 -1.03 -33.77
N THR A 618 -11.20 -1.05 -33.51
CA THR A 618 -11.84 -1.77 -32.40
C THR A 618 -12.58 -3.02 -32.85
N ASP A 619 -12.91 -3.10 -34.14
CA ASP A 619 -13.76 -4.15 -34.75
C ASP A 619 -15.07 -4.38 -34.00
N SER A 620 -15.56 -3.32 -33.34
CA SER A 620 -16.74 -3.33 -32.50
C SER A 620 -17.91 -2.64 -33.21
N ILE A 621 -19.12 -3.05 -32.89
CA ILE A 621 -20.36 -2.54 -33.50
C ILE A 621 -21.41 -2.21 -32.45
N VAL A 622 -22.08 -1.08 -32.62
CA VAL A 622 -23.25 -0.73 -31.80
C VAL A 622 -24.45 -1.54 -32.28
N VAL A 623 -24.97 -2.42 -31.42
CA VAL A 623 -26.06 -3.34 -31.75
C VAL A 623 -27.40 -2.61 -31.70
N ASP A 624 -27.65 -1.90 -30.60
CA ASP A 624 -28.85 -1.08 -30.38
C ASP A 624 -28.61 -0.07 -29.24
N PHE A 625 -29.46 0.93 -29.11
CA PHE A 625 -29.50 1.80 -27.95
C PHE A 625 -30.90 2.39 -27.73
N THR A 626 -31.19 2.78 -26.49
CA THR A 626 -32.43 3.44 -26.07
C THR A 626 -32.11 4.62 -25.17
N GLY A 627 -33.05 5.56 -25.02
CA GLY A 627 -32.89 6.74 -24.18
C GLY A 627 -33.03 8.05 -24.96
N GLY A 628 -32.82 9.17 -24.26
CA GLY A 628 -32.92 10.52 -24.84
C GLY A 628 -34.36 11.04 -24.97
N ASN A 629 -35.38 10.33 -24.48
CA ASN A 629 -36.75 10.85 -24.44
C ASN A 629 -36.85 11.93 -23.36
N GLU A 630 -37.71 12.92 -23.57
CA GLU A 630 -38.01 13.89 -22.52
C GLU A 630 -38.84 13.21 -21.42
N ILE A 631 -38.35 13.23 -20.18
CA ILE A 631 -39.12 12.79 -19.02
C ILE A 631 -40.18 13.86 -18.73
N PRO A 632 -41.48 13.51 -18.68
CA PRO A 632 -42.52 14.48 -18.40
C PRO A 632 -42.29 15.10 -17.01
N SER A 633 -42.31 16.43 -16.95
CA SER A 633 -42.17 17.13 -15.67
C SER A 633 -43.36 16.83 -14.76
N VAL A 634 -43.09 16.69 -13.46
CA VAL A 634 -44.15 16.54 -12.45
C VAL A 634 -45.05 17.79 -12.49
N GLU A 635 -46.36 17.58 -12.58
CA GLU A 635 -47.35 18.65 -12.67
C GLU A 635 -47.13 19.69 -11.55
N GLY A 636 -46.93 20.96 -11.94
CA GLY A 636 -46.77 22.10 -11.02
C GLY A 636 -45.40 22.77 -11.02
N ARG A 637 -44.34 22.15 -11.58
CA ARG A 637 -43.00 22.76 -11.70
C ARG A 637 -42.61 23.01 -13.16
N ARG A 638 -43.17 24.07 -13.75
CA ARG A 638 -42.83 24.52 -15.12
C ARG A 638 -41.42 25.10 -15.27
N SER A 639 -40.71 25.33 -14.16
CA SER A 639 -39.37 25.93 -14.15
C SER A 639 -38.22 24.92 -14.08
N ASP A 640 -38.50 23.63 -13.86
CA ASP A 640 -37.44 22.63 -13.78
C ASP A 640 -36.89 22.34 -15.19
N PRO A 641 -35.56 22.21 -15.34
CA PRO A 641 -34.94 21.88 -16.61
C PRO A 641 -35.49 20.55 -17.11
N ARG A 642 -35.79 20.47 -18.41
CA ARG A 642 -36.26 19.24 -19.04
C ARG A 642 -35.17 18.18 -18.92
N VAL A 643 -35.44 17.12 -18.16
CA VAL A 643 -34.54 15.99 -17.97
C VAL A 643 -34.79 14.99 -19.08
N GLN A 644 -33.72 14.45 -19.65
CA GLN A 644 -33.79 13.38 -20.65
C GLN A 644 -33.55 12.03 -19.96
N GLU A 645 -34.20 10.99 -20.46
CA GLU A 645 -33.89 9.61 -20.07
C GLU A 645 -32.44 9.29 -20.42
N PRO A 646 -31.67 8.67 -19.50
CA PRO A 646 -30.29 8.28 -19.77
C PRO A 646 -30.23 7.27 -20.92
N CYS A 647 -29.12 7.30 -21.67
CA CYS A 647 -28.88 6.34 -22.73
C CYS A 647 -28.42 4.98 -22.18
N GLU A 648 -29.09 3.91 -22.60
CA GLU A 648 -28.59 2.53 -22.49
C GLU A 648 -28.15 2.05 -23.88
N MET A 649 -26.93 1.52 -23.99
CA MET A 649 -26.34 1.12 -25.27
C MET A 649 -25.78 -0.30 -25.22
N LEU A 650 -26.10 -1.10 -26.23
CA LEU A 650 -25.56 -2.44 -26.40
C LEU A 650 -24.45 -2.43 -27.47
N VAL A 651 -23.24 -2.80 -27.08
CA VAL A 651 -22.07 -2.88 -27.97
C VAL A 651 -21.61 -4.33 -28.08
N PHE A 652 -21.35 -4.79 -29.30
CA PHE A 652 -20.65 -6.04 -29.56
C PHE A 652 -19.18 -5.73 -29.82
N ASP A 653 -18.30 -6.22 -28.97
CA ASP A 653 -16.88 -5.89 -29.03
C ASP A 653 -16.10 -6.78 -30.03
N GLY A 654 -14.85 -6.41 -30.32
CA GLY A 654 -13.97 -7.16 -31.22
C GLY A 654 -13.53 -8.53 -30.68
N GLN A 655 -13.78 -8.85 -29.41
CA GLN A 655 -13.53 -10.16 -28.81
C GLN A 655 -14.77 -11.06 -28.88
N GLY A 656 -15.91 -10.54 -29.35
CA GLY A 656 -17.17 -11.25 -29.47
C GLY A 656 -18.05 -11.20 -28.22
N ASN A 657 -17.76 -10.33 -27.25
CA ASN A 657 -18.60 -10.13 -26.09
C ASN A 657 -19.68 -9.07 -26.36
N LEU A 658 -20.81 -9.20 -25.67
CA LEU A 658 -21.85 -8.17 -25.62
C LEU A 658 -21.69 -7.35 -24.34
N LYS A 659 -21.67 -6.03 -24.50
CA LYS A 659 -21.51 -5.05 -23.42
C LYS A 659 -22.74 -4.14 -23.35
N LEU A 660 -23.39 -4.14 -22.19
CA LEU A 660 -24.41 -3.15 -21.87
C LEU A 660 -23.74 -1.97 -21.19
N LEU A 661 -23.97 -0.78 -21.72
CA LEU A 661 -23.43 0.50 -21.27
C LEU A 661 -24.59 1.39 -20.82
N ASP A 662 -24.39 2.19 -19.78
CA ASP A 662 -25.39 3.11 -19.23
C ASP A 662 -24.75 4.49 -19.04
N GLU A 663 -25.34 5.52 -19.63
CA GLU A 663 -24.91 6.92 -19.51
C GLU A 663 -24.75 7.37 -18.06
N ALA A 664 -25.63 6.93 -17.16
CA ALA A 664 -25.61 7.33 -15.76
C ALA A 664 -24.34 6.83 -15.05
N ASP A 665 -23.94 5.58 -15.33
CA ASP A 665 -22.75 4.96 -14.76
C ASP A 665 -21.47 5.40 -15.49
N ASP A 666 -21.57 5.70 -16.79
CA ASP A 666 -20.44 5.99 -17.67
C ASP A 666 -19.99 7.47 -17.66
N VAL A 667 -20.72 8.36 -17.00
CA VAL A 667 -20.43 9.80 -16.96
C VAL A 667 -19.03 10.11 -16.43
N GLU A 668 -18.53 9.32 -15.49
CA GLU A 668 -17.18 9.46 -14.95
C GLU A 668 -16.11 9.16 -16.01
N GLY A 669 -16.37 8.21 -16.92
CA GLY A 669 -15.50 7.91 -18.05
C GLY A 669 -15.32 9.13 -18.95
N PHE A 670 -16.41 9.84 -19.26
CA PHE A 670 -16.33 11.08 -20.04
C PHE A 670 -15.48 12.15 -19.35
N ARG A 671 -15.68 12.37 -18.04
CA ARG A 671 -14.92 13.36 -17.28
C ARG A 671 -13.45 12.98 -17.14
N ARG A 672 -13.16 11.70 -16.95
CA ARG A 672 -11.80 11.19 -16.76
C ARG A 672 -10.93 11.35 -18.00
N TYR A 673 -11.47 11.06 -19.18
CA TYR A 673 -10.67 10.94 -20.39
C TYR A 673 -10.75 12.15 -21.31
N LEU A 674 -11.90 12.83 -21.40
CA LEU A 674 -12.01 13.98 -22.29
C LEU A 674 -11.41 15.23 -21.65
N PRO A 675 -10.59 16.00 -22.38
CA PRO A 675 -10.19 17.31 -21.92
C PRO A 675 -11.42 18.22 -21.82
N PRO A 676 -11.47 19.13 -20.82
CA PRO A 676 -12.57 20.07 -20.70
C PRO A 676 -12.66 20.94 -21.95
N LYS A 677 -13.84 20.93 -22.60
CA LYS A 677 -14.11 21.77 -23.77
C LYS A 677 -13.96 23.25 -23.32
N PRO A 678 -13.17 24.08 -24.02
CA PRO A 678 -13.08 25.49 -23.67
C PRO A 678 -14.48 26.10 -23.75
N GLU A 679 -14.95 26.72 -22.66
CA GLU A 679 -16.24 27.39 -22.67
C GLU A 679 -16.21 28.45 -23.79
N ALA A 680 -17.13 28.33 -24.74
CA ALA A 680 -17.30 29.37 -25.74
C ALA A 680 -17.55 30.68 -24.99
N PRO A 681 -16.85 31.78 -25.33
CA PRO A 681 -17.01 33.04 -24.62
C PRO A 681 -18.49 33.39 -24.64
N LYS A 682 -19.10 33.46 -23.45
CA LYS A 682 -20.49 33.92 -23.31
C LYS A 682 -20.51 35.31 -23.93
N THR A 683 -21.12 35.43 -25.09
CA THR A 683 -21.41 36.71 -25.72
C THR A 683 -22.35 37.45 -24.79
N THR A 684 -21.78 38.25 -23.89
CA THR A 684 -22.51 39.28 -23.19
C THR A 684 -22.99 40.23 -24.27
N GLY A 685 -24.23 40.02 -24.73
CA GLY A 685 -24.92 40.99 -25.56
C GLY A 685 -24.86 42.35 -24.86
N PRO A 686 -24.69 43.45 -25.60
CA PRO A 686 -24.59 44.77 -25.00
C PRO A 686 -25.81 45.00 -24.11
N ALA A 687 -25.55 45.30 -22.84
CA ALA A 687 -26.56 45.67 -21.88
C ALA A 687 -27.32 46.88 -22.42
N VAL A 688 -28.50 46.64 -22.97
CA VAL A 688 -29.46 47.69 -23.28
C VAL A 688 -29.97 48.19 -21.92
N PHE A 689 -29.34 49.23 -21.41
CA PHE A 689 -29.89 50.05 -20.34
C PHE A 689 -31.19 50.67 -20.86
N GLY A 690 -32.32 50.05 -20.54
CA GLY A 690 -33.64 50.65 -20.70
C GLY A 690 -33.80 51.79 -19.68
N PRO A 691 -34.18 53.01 -20.10
CA PRO A 691 -34.35 54.14 -19.21
C PRO A 691 -35.76 54.11 -18.59
N ASP A 692 -36.01 53.21 -17.63
CA ASP A 692 -37.24 53.22 -16.83
C ASP A 692 -36.90 53.05 -15.35
N ALA A 693 -36.29 54.09 -14.78
CA ALA A 693 -36.31 54.31 -13.33
C ALA A 693 -37.53 55.17 -13.00
N ALA A 694 -38.67 54.52 -12.75
CA ALA A 694 -39.89 55.17 -12.30
C ALA A 694 -39.81 55.49 -10.79
N VAL A 695 -40.02 56.78 -10.51
CA VAL A 695 -40.26 57.37 -9.19
C VAL A 695 -41.58 56.82 -8.60
N PRO A 696 -41.66 56.51 -7.29
CA PRO A 696 -42.93 56.14 -6.66
C PRO A 696 -43.73 57.40 -6.30
N GLY A 697 -44.98 57.47 -6.76
CA GLY A 697 -45.89 58.57 -6.45
C GLY A 697 -47.36 58.21 -6.66
N ASP A 698 -48.04 58.08 -5.54
CA ASP A 698 -49.44 58.39 -5.23
C ASP A 698 -50.60 57.97 -6.13
N ASP A 699 -51.37 57.08 -5.52
CA ASP A 699 -52.81 56.81 -5.56
C ASP A 699 -53.79 57.92 -6.05
N LEU A 700 -54.95 57.42 -6.53
CA LEU A 700 -56.26 58.05 -6.77
C LEU A 700 -56.53 58.65 -8.17
N LEU A 701 -57.25 57.91 -9.03
CA LEU A 701 -58.64 58.21 -9.46
C LEU A 701 -59.07 57.42 -10.73
N ASN A 702 -59.96 56.44 -10.51
CA ASN A 702 -61.26 56.26 -11.16
C ASN A 702 -61.42 56.53 -12.68
N THR A 703 -61.63 55.48 -13.49
CA THR A 703 -62.69 55.42 -14.55
C THR A 703 -62.82 53.99 -15.15
N PRO A 704 -64.01 53.61 -15.69
CA PRO A 704 -64.41 52.21 -15.82
C PRO A 704 -64.06 51.53 -17.15
N ARG A 705 -63.74 50.24 -17.05
CA ARG A 705 -63.47 49.31 -18.16
C ARG A 705 -64.71 49.04 -19.00
N GLN A 706 -64.59 49.21 -20.33
CA GLN A 706 -65.51 48.61 -21.31
C GLN A 706 -65.08 47.18 -21.69
N PRO A 707 -66.03 46.25 -21.92
CA PRO A 707 -65.72 44.90 -22.38
C PRO A 707 -65.58 44.84 -23.91
N ARG A 708 -64.50 44.23 -24.40
CA ARG A 708 -64.30 43.95 -25.83
C ARG A 708 -64.90 42.60 -26.20
N ASN A 709 -65.74 42.64 -27.23
CA ASN A 709 -66.57 41.58 -27.77
C ASN A 709 -65.80 40.32 -28.22
N ARG A 710 -66.39 39.17 -27.86
CA ARG A 710 -66.23 37.88 -28.54
C ARG A 710 -66.82 37.96 -29.95
N ARG A 711 -66.09 37.49 -30.97
CA ARG A 711 -66.68 36.96 -32.20
C ARG A 711 -66.18 35.53 -32.39
N ALA A 712 -67.13 34.61 -32.26
CA ALA A 712 -67.04 33.25 -32.76
C ALA A 712 -67.09 33.27 -34.29
N ASN A 713 -66.39 32.34 -34.93
CA ASN A 713 -66.77 31.83 -36.24
C ASN A 713 -66.65 30.30 -36.20
N ALA A 714 -67.76 29.69 -36.60
CA ALA A 714 -68.01 28.27 -36.63
C ALA A 714 -67.45 27.63 -37.92
N ALA A 715 -67.31 26.31 -37.82
CA ALA A 715 -66.96 25.34 -38.85
C ALA A 715 -68.00 25.27 -39.99
N PRO A 716 -67.75 24.45 -41.02
CA PRO A 716 -68.12 23.03 -40.93
C PRO A 716 -66.94 22.04 -40.86
#